data_AF-A0A523AGG9-F1
#
_entry.id   AF-A0A523AGG9-F1
#
_cell.length_a   1.000
_cell.length_b   1.000
_cell.length_c   1.000
_cell.angle_alpha   90.00
_cell.angle_beta   90.00
_cell.angle_gamma   90.00
#
_symmetry.space_group_name_H-M   'P 1'
#
loop_
_entity.id
_entity.type
_entity.pdbx_description
1 polymer ?
#
loop_
_entity_poly.entity_id
_entity_poly.type
_entity_poly.pdbx_seq_one_letter_code
_entity_poly.pdbx_strand_id
1 'polypeptide(L)'
;MFKNANALTYIGFKLFAKDIEKKKEKYYEIGRNLKKAMISMPPEMYIATARMFSLLFGITGAILGLIIAYVLVTMVQLPPFFPIDIPEPYRAAWLFYRPFIYAGLLAILLTVAFYYLGNLLFAIYPATVISDRKSKIDRTLPHAIIFMLSLSRGGMNLVNIFKSLAENYEVYGEISKEASRILWEIEGLGKDLRTALADAIEVSPSQNWRDFLHGLITIIDSGGDITKYLEERADFYFERARQDQKNFLEFLSLMAETYVTALVAGPLFLIIIQTVMSVIGQPNDVAIFSIIYLVIPVGSFMFAAIIKLLSPSEIGRAPLLRERYLYLPKVRDIDMEKLKELKRKVWVRNVRKMLKNPFKLFAERPYYTFAVSVPVALIFTIYGFSVNPYIPGMNFKYWFFTVDDYIFISIIIVLAFFALFYELGRRKIKVYMRLTPIFLNKLASANESGMSVYRAIKMLAKSDTSPLRKEIEKMNSNLDWGVSLGDALIRFANRLRIFEISRTITLLNEALKSSGNVTEVLTISAKDASNAELLRRERAVSMFSYVIIIYIAFFVFIGIVYVIASTFLSTLAEAAMKVQGTGAGAGLGILKSVDVITYRNAFMHAAIFQGLFGGILAGVMGEGSISAGFKHALVMVLIAYVGFSILFGFKLI
;
A
#
# COMPACT_ATOMS: atom_id res chain seq x y z
N MET A 1 16.21 -1.58 8.80
CA MET A 1 17.64 -1.28 8.60
C MET A 1 18.23 -0.45 9.74
N PHE A 2 17.48 0.46 10.37
CA PHE A 2 17.96 1.36 11.43
C PHE A 2 17.57 1.00 12.87
N LYS A 3 17.09 -0.23 13.12
CA LYS A 3 16.72 -0.65 14.49
C LYS A 3 17.93 -1.02 15.36
N ASN A 4 19.03 -1.43 14.72
CA ASN A 4 20.26 -1.88 15.37
C ASN A 4 21.46 -1.10 14.82
N ALA A 5 22.49 -0.92 15.64
CA ALA A 5 23.72 -0.22 15.26
C ALA A 5 24.45 -0.96 14.13
N ASN A 6 24.79 -0.25 13.05
CA ASN A 6 25.53 -0.79 11.90
C ASN A 6 26.96 -0.21 11.85
N ALA A 7 27.82 -0.72 10.98
CA ALA A 7 29.19 -0.18 10.82
C ALA A 7 29.23 1.33 10.55
N LEU A 8 28.28 1.84 9.75
CA LEU A 8 28.08 3.28 9.50
C LEU A 8 27.73 4.07 10.77
N THR A 9 26.98 3.47 11.70
CA THR A 9 26.63 4.07 12.98
C THR A 9 27.86 4.26 13.86
N TYR A 10 28.77 3.28 13.90
CA TYR A 10 30.02 3.38 14.64
C TYR A 10 30.97 4.41 14.04
N ILE A 11 31.08 4.46 12.72
CA ILE A 11 31.90 5.47 12.01
C ILE A 11 31.36 6.88 12.28
N GLY A 12 30.04 7.08 12.15
CA GLY A 12 29.39 8.34 12.45
C GLY A 12 29.59 8.75 13.92
N PHE A 13 29.45 7.81 14.85
CA PHE A 13 29.69 8.07 16.28
C PHE A 13 31.14 8.50 16.52
N LYS A 14 32.12 7.81 15.94
CA LYS A 14 33.54 8.19 16.06
C LYS A 14 33.83 9.60 15.54
N LEU A 15 33.14 10.03 14.48
CA LEU A 15 33.31 11.35 13.87
C LEU A 15 32.60 12.48 14.64
N PHE A 16 31.39 12.23 15.15
CA PHE A 16 30.51 13.28 15.68
C PHE A 16 30.28 13.22 17.20
N ALA A 17 30.79 12.21 17.92
CA ALA A 17 30.52 12.00 19.35
C ALA A 17 30.84 13.23 20.21
N LYS A 18 32.02 13.84 20.01
CA LYS A 18 32.49 14.97 20.84
C LYS A 18 31.57 16.19 20.78
N ASP A 19 30.89 16.42 19.65
CA ASP A 19 29.97 17.54 19.48
C ASP A 19 28.55 17.23 19.97
N ILE A 20 28.16 15.96 19.95
CA ILE A 20 26.84 15.49 20.38
C ILE A 20 26.79 15.39 21.91
N GLU A 21 27.86 14.93 22.56
CA GLU A 21 27.94 14.81 24.02
C GLU A 21 27.84 16.17 24.74
N LYS A 22 28.32 17.25 24.11
CA LYS A 22 28.20 18.62 24.63
C LYS A 22 26.76 19.16 24.67
N LYS A 23 25.80 18.48 24.03
CA LYS A 23 24.40 18.95 23.88
C LYS A 23 23.36 17.92 24.36
N LYS A 24 23.71 17.06 25.32
CA LYS A 24 22.87 15.94 25.81
C LYS A 24 21.43 16.35 26.19
N GLU A 25 21.25 17.50 26.84
CA GLU A 25 19.91 17.96 27.27
C GLU A 25 18.95 18.18 26.09
N LYS A 26 19.46 18.60 24.93
CA LYS A 26 18.66 18.82 23.71
C LYS A 26 18.07 17.51 23.15
N TYR A 27 18.57 16.36 23.59
CA TYR A 27 18.23 15.05 23.03
C TYR A 27 17.38 14.17 23.95
N TYR A 28 16.92 14.70 25.09
CA TYR A 28 16.06 13.99 26.02
C TYR A 28 14.74 13.53 25.36
N GLU A 29 14.08 14.42 24.61
CA GLU A 29 12.83 14.09 23.92
C GLU A 29 13.03 13.00 22.85
N ILE A 30 14.18 13.01 22.17
CA ILE A 30 14.56 11.99 21.20
C ILE A 30 14.68 10.64 21.92
N GLY A 31 15.31 10.59 23.09
CA GLY A 31 15.39 9.36 23.89
C GLY A 31 14.02 8.79 24.27
N ARG A 32 13.08 9.66 24.70
CA ARG A 32 11.70 9.26 24.97
C ARG A 32 11.01 8.71 23.70
N ASN A 33 11.20 9.35 22.56
CA ASN A 33 10.67 8.88 21.28
C ASN A 33 11.30 7.55 20.84
N LEU A 34 12.60 7.35 21.04
CA LEU A 34 13.27 6.08 20.74
C LEU A 34 12.75 4.93 21.62
N LYS A 35 12.51 5.17 22.91
CA LYS A 35 11.86 4.21 23.82
C LYS A 35 10.45 3.83 23.35
N LYS A 36 9.63 4.83 23.01
CA LYS A 36 8.28 4.64 22.41
C LYS A 36 8.34 3.90 21.06
N ALA A 37 9.41 4.10 20.29
CA ALA A 37 9.62 3.43 19.00
C ALA A 37 10.18 2.00 19.13
N MET A 38 10.57 1.55 20.33
CA MET A 38 11.34 0.31 20.55
C MET A 38 12.60 0.25 19.66
N ILE A 39 13.32 1.37 19.55
CA ILE A 39 14.61 1.42 18.86
C ILE A 39 15.70 1.22 19.92
N SER A 40 16.45 0.13 19.81
CA SER A 40 17.49 -0.27 20.78
C SER A 40 18.80 0.50 20.59
N MET A 41 18.72 1.83 20.41
CA MET A 41 19.88 2.71 20.24
C MET A 41 19.85 3.85 21.26
N PRO A 42 21.01 4.21 21.85
CA PRO A 42 21.15 5.47 22.58
C PRO A 42 20.88 6.69 21.68
N PRO A 43 20.32 7.79 22.22
CA PRO A 43 20.01 9.00 21.45
C PRO A 43 21.22 9.57 20.69
N GLU A 44 22.39 9.53 21.31
CA GLU A 44 23.64 10.07 20.77
C GLU A 44 24.07 9.32 19.50
N MET A 45 23.97 7.99 19.55
CA MET A 45 24.32 7.09 18.45
C MET A 45 23.32 7.23 17.28
N TYR A 46 22.05 7.49 17.58
CA TYR A 46 21.02 7.76 16.58
C TYR A 46 21.31 9.05 15.79
N ILE A 47 21.64 10.14 16.49
CA ILE A 47 21.92 11.44 15.87
C ILE A 47 23.20 11.39 15.03
N ALA A 48 24.23 10.69 15.52
CA ALA A 48 25.46 10.48 14.77
C ALA A 48 25.20 9.74 13.45
N THR A 49 24.32 8.74 13.48
CA THR A 49 23.87 8.03 12.28
C THR A 49 23.13 8.98 11.32
N ALA A 50 22.21 9.81 11.84
CA ALA A 50 21.46 10.76 11.02
C ALA A 50 22.36 11.74 10.25
N ARG A 51 23.38 12.30 10.91
CA ARG A 51 24.36 13.20 10.26
C ARG A 51 25.16 12.49 9.18
N MET A 52 25.62 11.27 9.44
CA MET A 52 26.41 10.49 8.48
C MET A 52 25.60 10.18 7.22
N PHE A 53 24.34 9.77 7.37
CA PHE A 53 23.47 9.54 6.22
C PHE A 53 23.11 10.83 5.48
N SER A 54 22.88 11.94 6.18
CA SER A 54 22.63 13.24 5.53
C SER A 54 23.79 13.66 4.64
N LEU A 55 25.03 13.41 5.07
CA LEU A 55 26.24 13.65 4.28
C LEU A 55 26.28 12.78 3.02
N LEU A 56 25.95 11.49 3.13
CA LEU A 56 25.83 10.59 1.96
C LEU A 56 24.74 11.05 0.98
N PHE A 57 23.58 11.47 1.48
CA PHE A 57 22.52 12.04 0.66
C PHE A 57 23.00 13.29 -0.08
N GLY A 58 23.73 14.18 0.59
CA GLY A 58 24.35 15.34 -0.04
C GLY A 58 25.27 14.95 -1.21
N ILE A 59 26.16 13.97 -1.02
CA ILE A 59 27.04 13.46 -2.10
C ILE A 59 26.21 12.91 -3.28
N THR A 60 25.14 12.15 -3.01
CA THR A 60 24.27 11.66 -4.09
C THR A 60 23.52 12.78 -4.81
N GLY A 61 23.11 13.83 -4.09
CA GLY A 61 22.50 15.02 -4.66
C GLY A 61 23.46 15.78 -5.58
N ALA A 62 24.74 15.84 -5.22
CA ALA A 62 25.78 16.43 -6.06
C ALA A 62 25.93 15.68 -7.40
N ILE A 63 26.02 14.34 -7.34
CA ILE A 63 26.16 13.49 -8.54
C ILE A 63 24.93 13.62 -9.44
N LEU A 64 23.72 13.52 -8.87
CA LEU A 64 22.47 13.69 -9.61
C LEU A 64 22.36 15.08 -10.22
N GLY A 65 22.76 16.11 -9.50
CA GLY A 65 22.73 17.48 -9.99
C GLY A 65 23.65 17.69 -11.18
N LEU A 66 24.84 17.09 -11.18
CA LEU A 66 25.74 17.11 -12.34
C LEU A 66 25.14 16.39 -13.56
N ILE A 67 24.48 15.24 -13.37
CA ILE A 67 23.84 14.48 -14.46
C ILE A 67 22.65 15.25 -15.05
N ILE A 68 21.76 15.76 -14.20
CA ILE A 68 20.58 16.54 -14.63
C ILE A 68 21.03 17.80 -15.37
N ALA A 69 22.05 18.48 -14.84
CA ALA A 69 22.62 19.63 -15.49
C ALA A 69 23.20 19.28 -16.88
N TYR A 70 23.93 18.18 -17.01
CA TYR A 70 24.46 17.71 -18.30
C TYR A 70 23.34 17.46 -19.32
N VAL A 71 22.26 16.78 -18.92
CA VAL A 71 21.10 16.51 -19.79
C VAL A 71 20.38 17.79 -20.20
N LEU A 72 20.17 18.72 -19.26
CA LEU A 72 19.53 20.01 -19.54
C LEU A 72 20.34 20.85 -20.53
N VAL A 73 21.67 20.87 -20.37
CA VAL A 73 22.57 21.63 -21.25
C VAL A 73 22.64 21.03 -22.65
N THR A 74 22.65 19.70 -22.78
CA THR A 74 22.81 19.01 -24.07
C THR A 74 21.52 18.82 -24.86
N MET A 75 20.38 18.57 -24.19
CA MET A 75 19.15 18.12 -24.86
C MET A 75 18.05 19.18 -24.89
N VAL A 76 17.97 20.07 -23.89
CA VAL A 76 16.79 20.95 -23.70
C VAL A 76 17.05 22.40 -24.13
N GLN A 77 18.31 22.79 -24.40
CA GLN A 77 18.70 24.18 -24.70
C GLN A 77 18.02 25.16 -23.73
N LEU A 78 18.56 25.26 -22.51
CA LEU A 78 18.00 26.05 -21.42
C LEU A 78 17.49 27.44 -21.89
N PRO A 79 16.19 27.74 -21.68
CA PRO A 79 15.68 29.10 -21.81
C PRO A 79 16.56 30.08 -21.02
N PRO A 80 16.72 31.34 -21.46
CA PRO A 80 17.39 32.37 -20.67
C PRO A 80 16.56 32.71 -19.43
N PHE A 81 16.70 31.90 -18.39
CA PHE A 81 16.05 32.12 -17.10
C PHE A 81 16.52 33.40 -16.39
N PHE A 82 17.61 34.02 -16.88
CA PHE A 82 18.01 35.38 -16.54
C PHE A 82 18.70 36.01 -17.77
N PRO A 83 18.04 36.92 -18.51
CA PRO A 83 18.69 37.67 -19.58
C PRO A 83 19.61 38.73 -18.95
N ILE A 84 20.83 38.31 -18.60
CA ILE A 84 21.89 39.24 -18.22
C ILE A 84 22.54 39.69 -19.52
N ASP A 85 22.22 40.92 -19.96
CA ASP A 85 22.85 41.53 -21.12
C ASP A 85 24.22 42.09 -20.72
N ILE A 86 25.28 41.44 -21.20
CA ILE A 86 26.67 41.84 -20.96
C ILE A 86 27.19 42.58 -22.21
N PRO A 87 27.90 43.72 -22.06
CA PRO A 87 28.53 44.45 -23.17
C PRO A 87 29.61 43.64 -23.90
N GLU A 88 29.77 43.86 -25.21
CA GLU A 88 30.92 43.37 -25.98
C GLU A 88 32.22 43.97 -25.40
N PRO A 89 33.32 43.20 -25.22
CA PRO A 89 33.63 41.87 -25.79
C PRO A 89 33.32 40.66 -24.88
N TYR A 90 32.71 40.86 -23.71
CA TYR A 90 32.57 39.79 -22.71
C TYR A 90 31.37 38.84 -22.97
N ARG A 91 30.52 39.17 -23.94
CA ARG A 91 29.30 38.42 -24.28
C ARG A 91 29.59 37.01 -24.80
N ALA A 92 30.60 36.85 -25.65
CA ALA A 92 30.98 35.54 -26.20
C ALA A 92 31.48 34.57 -25.12
N ALA A 93 32.29 35.07 -24.18
CA ALA A 93 32.75 34.30 -23.03
C ALA A 93 31.57 33.89 -22.12
N TRP A 94 30.63 34.81 -21.87
CA TRP A 94 29.45 34.52 -21.06
C TRP A 94 28.56 33.43 -21.67
N LEU A 95 28.28 33.48 -22.97
CA LEU A 95 27.47 32.45 -23.65
C LEU A 95 28.11 31.06 -23.57
N PHE A 96 29.44 30.98 -23.58
CA PHE A 96 30.18 29.72 -23.45
C PHE A 96 30.17 29.17 -22.01
N TYR A 97 30.38 30.01 -20.99
CA TYR A 97 30.43 29.58 -19.58
C TYR A 97 29.06 29.48 -18.90
N ARG A 98 28.03 30.17 -19.40
CA ARG A 98 26.68 30.24 -18.84
C ARG A 98 26.07 28.84 -18.53
N PRO A 99 26.13 27.83 -19.41
CA PRO A 99 25.62 26.49 -19.12
C PRO A 99 26.34 25.81 -17.94
N PHE A 100 27.66 26.00 -17.81
CA PHE A 100 28.45 25.43 -16.72
C PHE A 100 28.17 26.10 -15.37
N ILE A 101 27.93 27.42 -15.37
CA ILE A 101 27.55 28.16 -14.17
C ILE A 101 26.17 27.68 -13.68
N TYR A 102 25.18 27.58 -14.58
CA TYR A 102 23.87 27.04 -14.22
C TYR A 102 23.94 25.59 -13.75
N ALA A 103 24.78 24.77 -14.38
CA ALA A 103 25.04 23.41 -13.96
C ALA A 103 25.62 23.33 -12.53
N GLY A 104 26.63 24.14 -12.24
CA GLY A 104 27.25 24.20 -10.91
C GLY A 104 26.28 24.69 -9.83
N LEU A 105 25.49 25.72 -10.12
CA LEU A 105 24.50 26.27 -9.20
C LEU A 105 23.39 25.24 -8.91
N LEU A 106 22.90 24.54 -9.94
CA LEU A 106 21.92 23.47 -9.79
C LEU A 106 22.47 22.28 -8.99
N ALA A 107 23.74 21.90 -9.19
CA ALA A 107 24.40 20.85 -8.42
C ALA A 107 24.58 21.22 -6.94
N ILE A 108 24.96 22.47 -6.63
CA ILE A 108 25.06 22.96 -5.24
C ILE A 108 23.67 22.96 -4.59
N LEU A 109 22.66 23.48 -5.29
CA LEU A 109 21.28 23.53 -4.78
C LEU A 109 20.78 22.12 -4.46
N LEU A 110 20.97 21.15 -5.36
CA LEU A 110 20.57 19.76 -5.14
C LEU A 110 21.36 19.10 -4.00
N THR A 111 22.65 19.39 -3.85
CA THR A 111 23.48 18.90 -2.73
C THR A 111 22.91 19.37 -1.38
N VAL A 112 22.65 20.66 -1.26
CA VAL A 112 22.08 21.26 -0.04
C VAL A 112 20.68 20.70 0.21
N ALA A 113 19.83 20.65 -0.83
CA ALA A 113 18.48 20.12 -0.73
C ALA A 113 18.47 18.66 -0.25
N PHE A 114 19.32 17.80 -0.82
CA PHE A 114 19.43 16.39 -0.42
C PHE A 114 20.02 16.21 0.97
N TYR A 115 20.99 17.04 1.38
CA TYR A 115 21.53 17.01 2.74
C TYR A 115 20.44 17.31 3.79
N TYR A 116 19.66 18.38 3.58
CA TYR A 116 18.54 18.72 4.46
C TYR A 116 17.42 17.68 4.39
N LEU A 117 17.15 17.12 3.22
CA LEU A 117 16.18 16.02 3.05
C LEU A 117 16.60 14.79 3.85
N GLY A 118 17.88 14.40 3.80
CA GLY A 118 18.42 13.31 4.61
C GLY A 118 18.19 13.55 6.11
N ASN A 119 18.50 14.75 6.60
CA ASN A 119 18.31 15.09 8.01
C ASN A 119 16.82 15.09 8.40
N LEU A 120 15.96 15.63 7.54
CA LEU A 120 14.50 15.63 7.72
C LEU A 120 13.94 14.21 7.81
N LEU A 121 14.37 13.30 6.93
CA LEU A 121 13.95 11.90 6.96
C LEU A 121 14.31 11.22 8.29
N PHE A 122 15.51 11.46 8.82
CA PHE A 122 15.92 10.89 10.12
C PHE A 122 15.23 11.55 11.32
N ALA A 123 14.87 12.82 11.24
CA ALA A 123 14.08 13.49 12.27
C ALA A 123 12.64 12.95 12.34
N ILE A 124 12.04 12.68 11.17
CA ILE A 124 10.67 12.16 11.06
C ILE A 124 10.60 10.65 11.32
N TYR A 125 11.70 9.90 11.12
CA TYR A 125 11.72 8.44 11.23
C TYR A 125 11.20 7.87 12.58
N PRO A 126 11.61 8.37 13.76
CA PRO A 126 11.08 7.85 15.02
C PRO A 126 9.58 8.10 15.12
N ALA A 127 9.11 9.28 14.69
CA ALA A 127 7.69 9.61 14.69
C ALA A 127 6.86 8.70 13.77
N THR A 128 7.38 8.35 12.59
CA THR A 128 6.69 7.41 11.69
C THR A 128 6.65 6.01 12.25
N VAL A 129 7.73 5.54 12.90
CA VAL A 129 7.75 4.25 13.60
C VAL A 129 6.77 4.25 14.77
N ILE A 130 6.73 5.31 15.59
CA ILE A 130 5.78 5.46 16.70
C ILE A 130 4.34 5.44 16.17
N SER A 131 4.05 6.18 15.10
CA SER A 131 2.73 6.24 14.48
C SER A 131 2.30 4.87 13.93
N ASP A 132 3.20 4.17 13.22
CA ASP A 132 2.96 2.82 12.71
C ASP A 132 2.71 1.81 13.86
N ARG A 133 3.49 1.89 14.94
CA ARG A 133 3.26 1.06 16.15
C ARG A 133 1.94 1.38 16.82
N LYS A 134 1.62 2.66 17.03
CA LYS A 134 0.35 3.12 17.60
C LYS A 134 -0.82 2.57 16.79
N SER A 135 -0.81 2.76 15.47
CA SER A 135 -1.86 2.26 14.57
C SER A 135 -1.99 0.74 14.64
N LYS A 136 -0.88 -0.01 14.67
CA LYS A 136 -0.89 -1.47 14.80
C LYS A 136 -1.48 -1.93 16.13
N ILE A 137 -1.14 -1.26 17.23
CA ILE A 137 -1.68 -1.53 18.56
C ILE A 137 -3.18 -1.24 18.57
N ASP A 138 -3.60 -0.03 18.20
CA ASP A 138 -5.01 0.38 18.24
C ASP A 138 -5.90 -0.56 17.41
N ARG A 139 -5.41 -1.04 16.25
CA ARG A 139 -6.16 -1.98 15.40
C ARG A 139 -6.28 -3.39 15.97
N THR A 140 -5.25 -3.89 16.65
CA THR A 140 -5.30 -5.24 17.23
C THR A 140 -5.90 -5.26 18.63
N LEU A 141 -6.03 -4.10 19.28
CA LEU A 141 -6.49 -3.95 20.66
C LEU A 141 -7.86 -4.59 20.93
N PRO A 142 -8.94 -4.32 20.17
CA PRO A 142 -10.23 -4.93 20.45
C PRO A 142 -10.15 -6.46 20.50
N HIS A 143 -9.40 -7.04 19.56
CA HIS A 143 -9.24 -8.49 19.46
C HIS A 143 -8.27 -9.07 20.50
N ALA A 144 -7.27 -8.30 20.93
CA ALA A 144 -6.40 -8.69 22.03
C ALA A 144 -7.19 -8.73 23.35
N ILE A 145 -8.07 -7.75 23.59
CA ILE A 145 -8.93 -7.72 24.78
C ILE A 145 -9.94 -8.88 24.74
N ILE A 146 -10.56 -9.17 23.58
CA ILE A 146 -11.42 -10.36 23.42
C ILE A 146 -10.64 -11.65 23.73
N PHE A 147 -9.37 -11.72 23.33
CA PHE A 147 -8.50 -12.85 23.67
C PHE A 147 -8.24 -12.94 25.17
N MET A 148 -7.89 -11.83 25.81
CA MET A 148 -7.72 -11.78 27.26
C MET A 148 -9.00 -12.16 28.00
N LEU A 149 -10.16 -11.66 27.57
CA LEU A 149 -11.48 -11.97 28.12
C LEU A 149 -11.79 -13.46 28.02
N SER A 150 -11.54 -14.06 26.85
CA SER A 150 -11.80 -15.48 26.62
C SER A 150 -10.94 -16.37 27.52
N LEU A 151 -9.67 -16.01 27.72
CA LEU A 151 -8.77 -16.72 28.62
C LEU A 151 -9.15 -16.50 30.10
N SER A 152 -9.59 -15.28 30.46
CA SER A 152 -10.09 -14.95 31.80
C SER A 152 -11.33 -15.77 32.16
N ARG A 153 -12.31 -15.84 31.23
CA ARG A 153 -13.48 -16.73 31.37
C ARG A 153 -13.10 -18.21 31.42
N GLY A 154 -12.04 -18.59 30.71
CA GLY A 154 -11.40 -19.89 30.79
C GLY A 154 -10.65 -20.16 32.11
N GLY A 155 -10.67 -19.23 33.06
CA GLY A 155 -10.08 -19.36 34.40
C GLY A 155 -8.60 -18.98 34.52
N MET A 156 -8.00 -18.38 33.49
CA MET A 156 -6.59 -17.98 33.54
C MET A 156 -6.39 -16.70 34.38
N ASN A 157 -5.31 -16.66 35.17
CA ASN A 157 -4.91 -15.43 35.86
C ASN A 157 -4.31 -14.39 34.87
N LEU A 158 -4.30 -13.12 35.28
CA LEU A 158 -3.87 -12.02 34.42
C LEU A 158 -2.42 -12.14 33.92
N VAL A 159 -1.50 -12.63 34.75
CA VAL A 159 -0.09 -12.83 34.35
C VAL A 159 0.03 -13.90 33.25
N ASN A 160 -0.66 -15.04 33.39
CA ASN A 160 -0.68 -16.08 32.38
C ASN A 160 -1.39 -15.60 31.10
N ILE A 161 -2.41 -14.75 31.21
CA ILE A 161 -3.05 -14.12 30.06
C ILE A 161 -2.04 -13.24 29.29
N PHE A 162 -1.27 -12.39 29.98
CA PHE A 162 -0.21 -11.60 29.35
C PHE A 162 0.88 -12.49 28.72
N LYS A 163 1.22 -13.61 29.36
CA LYS A 163 2.15 -14.61 28.81
C LYS A 163 1.63 -15.23 27.51
N SER A 164 0.39 -15.70 27.49
CA SER A 164 -0.25 -16.22 26.28
C SER A 164 -0.34 -15.18 25.17
N LEU A 165 -0.61 -13.91 25.51
CA LEU A 165 -0.62 -12.81 24.55
C LEU A 165 0.79 -12.52 23.99
N ALA A 166 1.82 -12.60 24.83
CA ALA A 166 3.23 -12.41 24.44
C ALA A 166 3.75 -13.55 23.54
N GLU A 167 3.40 -14.80 23.83
CA GLU A 167 3.81 -15.97 23.04
C GLU A 167 3.23 -15.95 21.61
N ASN A 168 2.02 -15.41 21.45
CA ASN A 168 1.31 -15.36 20.17
C ASN A 168 1.61 -14.09 19.34
N TYR A 169 2.90 -13.70 19.27
CA TYR A 169 3.37 -12.51 18.54
C TYR A 169 3.02 -12.51 17.05
N GLU A 170 2.92 -13.70 16.47
CA GLU A 170 2.58 -13.92 15.06
C GLU A 170 1.25 -13.26 14.71
N VAL A 171 0.27 -13.37 15.61
CA VAL A 171 -1.10 -12.92 15.42
C VAL A 171 -1.33 -11.51 15.96
N TYR A 172 -0.95 -11.24 17.21
CA TYR A 172 -1.29 -9.98 17.88
C TYR A 172 -0.22 -8.89 17.72
N GLY A 173 0.94 -9.24 17.14
CA GLY A 173 1.90 -8.29 16.60
C GLY A 173 2.52 -7.36 17.65
N GLU A 174 2.28 -6.06 17.52
CA GLU A 174 2.88 -5.05 18.40
C GLU A 174 2.30 -5.08 19.82
N ILE A 175 1.04 -5.50 20.03
CA ILE A 175 0.49 -5.67 21.38
C ILE A 175 1.21 -6.80 22.11
N SER A 176 1.48 -7.92 21.44
CA SER A 176 2.28 -9.00 22.04
C SER A 176 3.66 -8.54 22.49
N LYS A 177 4.26 -7.55 21.81
CA LYS A 177 5.54 -6.96 22.23
C LYS A 177 5.40 -6.09 23.47
N GLU A 178 4.32 -5.33 23.59
CA GLU A 178 4.02 -4.58 24.83
C GLU A 178 3.73 -5.57 25.98
N ALA A 179 2.95 -6.63 25.74
CA ALA A 179 2.73 -7.70 26.72
C ALA A 179 4.03 -8.41 27.11
N SER A 180 4.90 -8.72 26.13
CA SER A 180 6.21 -9.32 26.37
C SER A 180 7.13 -8.41 27.17
N ARG A 181 7.05 -7.09 26.99
CA ARG A 181 7.78 -6.11 27.79
C ARG A 181 7.29 -6.14 29.23
N ILE A 182 5.97 -6.07 29.44
CA ILE A 182 5.37 -6.17 30.79
C ILE A 182 5.82 -7.47 31.48
N LEU A 183 5.77 -8.60 30.77
CA LEU A 183 6.21 -9.89 31.30
C LEU A 183 7.71 -9.90 31.62
N TRP A 184 8.55 -9.31 30.77
CA TRP A 184 9.99 -9.19 31.02
C TRP A 184 10.29 -8.34 32.26
N GLU A 185 9.50 -7.32 32.56
CA GLU A 185 9.65 -6.54 33.79
C GLU A 185 9.25 -7.33 35.04
N ILE A 186 8.23 -8.19 34.93
CA ILE A 186 7.78 -9.04 36.03
C ILE A 186 8.74 -10.22 36.26
N GLU A 187 8.94 -11.06 35.25
CA GLU A 187 9.74 -12.29 35.35
C GLU A 187 11.25 -12.02 35.30
N GLY A 188 11.68 -11.01 34.55
CA GLY A 188 13.11 -10.72 34.31
C GLY A 188 13.71 -9.73 35.31
N LEU A 189 12.97 -8.69 35.72
CA LEU A 189 13.44 -7.68 36.67
C LEU A 189 12.86 -7.86 38.08
N GLY A 190 11.88 -8.76 38.26
CA GLY A 190 11.24 -8.99 39.57
C GLY A 190 10.32 -7.86 40.02
N LYS A 191 9.82 -7.01 39.12
CA LYS A 191 8.84 -5.98 39.46
C LYS A 191 7.46 -6.60 39.72
N ASP A 192 6.69 -5.99 40.61
CA ASP A 192 5.29 -6.35 40.79
C ASP A 192 4.44 -5.96 39.57
N LEU A 193 3.31 -6.64 39.39
CA LEU A 193 2.42 -6.44 38.24
C LEU A 193 1.94 -4.99 38.13
N ARG A 194 1.62 -4.34 39.25
CA ARG A 194 1.12 -2.97 39.26
C ARG A 194 2.19 -1.98 38.79
N THR A 195 3.41 -2.10 39.29
CA THR A 195 4.54 -1.26 38.85
C THR A 195 4.88 -1.51 37.38
N ALA A 196 4.89 -2.77 36.93
CA ALA A 196 5.14 -3.09 35.53
C ALA A 196 4.07 -2.53 34.58
N LEU A 197 2.79 -2.51 35.00
CA LEU A 197 1.71 -1.88 34.24
C LEU A 197 1.86 -0.34 34.20
N ALA A 198 2.23 0.28 35.32
CA ALA A 198 2.48 1.71 35.41
C ALA A 198 3.63 2.17 34.48
N ASP A 199 4.73 1.42 34.45
CA ASP A 199 5.86 1.70 33.55
C ASP A 199 5.48 1.49 32.07
N ALA A 200 4.66 0.47 31.77
CA ALA A 200 4.18 0.23 30.42
C ALA A 200 3.27 1.36 29.89
N ILE A 201 2.51 2.01 30.76
CA ILE A 201 1.69 3.18 30.42
C ILE A 201 2.57 4.34 29.92
N GLU A 202 3.64 4.67 30.64
CA GLU A 202 4.53 5.79 30.30
C GLU A 202 5.24 5.61 28.93
N VAL A 203 5.55 4.36 28.58
CA VAL A 203 6.36 4.03 27.41
C VAL A 203 5.51 3.64 26.18
N SER A 204 4.23 3.33 26.36
CA SER A 204 3.35 2.96 25.26
C SER A 204 3.08 4.14 24.30
N PRO A 205 3.13 3.92 22.97
CA PRO A 205 2.77 4.93 21.98
C PRO A 205 1.25 5.10 21.80
N SER A 206 0.44 4.09 22.17
CA SER A 206 -1.02 4.09 22.00
C SER A 206 -1.73 4.62 23.25
N GLN A 207 -2.62 5.61 23.07
CA GLN A 207 -3.48 6.10 24.15
C GLN A 207 -4.48 5.04 24.59
N ASN A 208 -5.09 4.31 23.66
CA ASN A 208 -6.06 3.27 23.97
C ASN A 208 -5.45 2.15 24.82
N TRP A 209 -4.22 1.73 24.50
CA TRP A 209 -3.50 0.76 25.34
C TRP A 209 -3.21 1.33 26.73
N ARG A 210 -2.78 2.59 26.83
CA ARG A 210 -2.57 3.26 28.13
C ARG A 210 -3.85 3.29 28.97
N ASP A 211 -4.96 3.70 28.38
CA ASP A 211 -6.26 3.82 29.06
C ASP A 211 -6.76 2.43 29.54
N PHE A 212 -6.52 1.40 28.72
CA PHE A 212 -6.80 0.02 29.09
C PHE A 212 -5.93 -0.46 30.27
N LEU A 213 -4.61 -0.23 30.22
CA LEU A 213 -3.72 -0.60 31.33
C LEU A 213 -4.02 0.19 32.60
N HIS A 214 -4.35 1.47 32.50
CA HIS A 214 -4.79 2.30 33.63
C HIS A 214 -6.04 1.72 34.28
N GLY A 215 -7.05 1.36 33.49
CA GLY A 215 -8.25 0.74 34.02
C GLY A 215 -7.96 -0.62 34.68
N LEU A 216 -7.05 -1.43 34.12
CA LEU A 216 -6.60 -2.66 34.78
C LEU A 216 -5.96 -2.39 36.14
N ILE A 217 -5.07 -1.39 36.25
CA ILE A 217 -4.48 -1.00 37.55
C ILE A 217 -5.59 -0.62 38.54
N THR A 218 -6.59 0.16 38.12
CA THR A 218 -7.71 0.55 39.00
C THR A 218 -8.50 -0.65 39.50
N ILE A 219 -8.77 -1.64 38.65
CA ILE A 219 -9.47 -2.87 39.04
C ILE A 219 -8.61 -3.74 39.98
N ILE A 220 -7.31 -3.81 39.73
CA ILE A 220 -6.36 -4.51 40.61
C ILE A 220 -6.30 -3.84 41.99
N ASP A 221 -6.19 -2.52 42.05
CA ASP A 221 -6.09 -1.73 43.29
C ASP A 221 -7.40 -1.80 44.11
N SER A 222 -8.55 -1.93 43.44
CA SER A 222 -9.87 -2.04 44.09
C SER A 222 -10.32 -3.48 44.40
N GLY A 223 -9.58 -4.50 43.93
CA GLY A 223 -9.98 -5.91 44.06
C GLY A 223 -11.23 -6.29 43.26
N GLY A 224 -11.54 -5.56 42.18
CA GLY A 224 -12.72 -5.81 41.35
C GLY A 224 -12.60 -7.01 40.40
N ASP A 225 -13.67 -7.31 39.67
CA ASP A 225 -13.70 -8.40 38.69
C ASP A 225 -13.02 -8.00 37.36
N ILE A 226 -11.83 -8.56 37.13
CA ILE A 226 -11.05 -8.38 35.91
C ILE A 226 -11.83 -8.87 34.68
N THR A 227 -12.57 -9.98 34.79
CA THR A 227 -13.31 -10.56 33.67
C THR A 227 -14.40 -9.61 33.21
N LYS A 228 -15.15 -9.03 34.15
CA LYS A 228 -16.18 -8.01 33.85
C LYS A 228 -15.57 -6.76 33.20
N TYR A 229 -14.43 -6.28 33.71
CA TYR A 229 -13.73 -5.15 33.10
C TYR A 229 -13.29 -5.45 31.66
N LEU A 230 -12.73 -6.65 31.41
CA LEU A 230 -12.32 -7.07 30.08
C LEU A 230 -13.50 -7.16 29.11
N GLU A 231 -14.67 -7.59 29.58
CA GLU A 231 -15.91 -7.64 28.79
C GLU A 231 -16.38 -6.25 28.38
N GLU A 232 -16.54 -5.33 29.34
CA GLU A 232 -16.95 -3.95 29.06
C GLU A 232 -15.97 -3.23 28.12
N ARG A 233 -14.66 -3.48 28.29
CA ARG A 233 -13.64 -2.89 27.40
C ARG A 233 -13.56 -3.55 26.04
N ALA A 234 -13.83 -4.86 25.93
CA ALA A 234 -13.90 -5.53 24.64
C ALA A 234 -14.99 -4.90 23.77
N ASP A 235 -16.21 -4.74 24.30
CA ASP A 235 -17.32 -4.14 23.59
C ASP A 235 -17.07 -2.66 23.27
N PHE A 236 -16.55 -1.88 24.24
CA PHE A 236 -16.20 -0.48 24.03
C PHE A 236 -15.20 -0.28 22.88
N TYR A 237 -14.10 -1.04 22.86
CA TYR A 237 -13.08 -0.92 21.81
C TYR A 237 -13.55 -1.50 20.48
N PHE A 238 -14.46 -2.47 20.47
CA PHE A 238 -15.07 -2.97 19.25
C PHE A 238 -15.98 -1.92 18.60
N GLU A 239 -16.87 -1.28 19.37
CA GLU A 239 -17.72 -0.20 18.86
C GLU A 239 -16.89 1.02 18.44
N ARG A 240 -15.83 1.35 19.19
CA ARG A 240 -14.89 2.40 18.77
C ARG A 240 -14.21 2.07 17.44
N ALA A 241 -13.75 0.84 17.24
CA ALA A 241 -13.16 0.42 15.97
C ALA A 241 -14.18 0.47 14.81
N ARG A 242 -15.45 0.14 15.08
CA ARG A 242 -16.54 0.28 14.11
C ARG A 242 -16.81 1.75 13.75
N GLN A 243 -16.83 2.64 14.74
CA GLN A 243 -16.99 4.07 14.52
C GLN A 243 -15.80 4.68 13.77
N ASP A 244 -14.57 4.32 14.13
CA ASP A 244 -13.36 4.75 13.43
C ASP A 244 -13.38 4.28 11.97
N GLN A 245 -13.86 3.05 11.71
CA GLN A 245 -14.07 2.55 10.36
C GLN A 245 -15.14 3.35 9.61
N LYS A 246 -16.26 3.69 10.24
CA LYS A 246 -17.31 4.50 9.61
C LYS A 246 -16.80 5.90 9.26
N ASN A 247 -16.13 6.58 10.19
CA ASN A 247 -15.50 7.89 9.97
C ASN A 247 -14.49 7.82 8.81
N PHE A 248 -13.72 6.73 8.73
CA PHE A 248 -12.78 6.52 7.64
C PHE A 248 -13.49 6.33 6.29
N LEU A 249 -14.62 5.62 6.25
CA LEU A 249 -15.44 5.50 5.04
C LEU A 249 -16.02 6.84 4.61
N GLU A 250 -16.54 7.64 5.54
CA GLU A 250 -17.01 9.01 5.27
C GLU A 250 -15.88 9.89 4.71
N PHE A 251 -14.68 9.79 5.28
CA PHE A 251 -13.50 10.47 4.73
C PHE A 251 -13.19 10.02 3.30
N LEU A 252 -13.24 8.71 3.00
CA LEU A 252 -13.09 8.22 1.62
C LEU A 252 -14.18 8.76 0.69
N SER A 253 -15.41 8.91 1.15
CA SER A 253 -16.48 9.55 0.36
C SER A 253 -16.10 10.98 -0.04
N LEU A 254 -15.67 11.78 0.93
CA LEU A 254 -15.26 13.17 0.71
C LEU A 254 -14.07 13.24 -0.26
N MET A 255 -13.13 12.32 -0.14
CA MET A 255 -12.01 12.22 -1.07
C MET A 255 -12.46 11.83 -2.48
N ALA A 256 -13.46 10.94 -2.64
CA ALA A 256 -13.96 10.58 -3.95
C ALA A 256 -14.61 11.79 -4.63
N GLU A 257 -15.43 12.55 -3.90
CA GLU A 257 -16.06 13.79 -4.38
C GLU A 257 -15.03 14.86 -4.72
N THR A 258 -14.01 15.03 -3.87
CA THR A 258 -12.90 15.97 -4.11
C THR A 258 -12.10 15.57 -5.35
N TYR A 259 -11.86 14.28 -5.58
CA TYR A 259 -11.21 13.80 -6.79
C TYR A 259 -12.02 14.15 -8.04
N VAL A 260 -13.32 13.88 -8.01
CA VAL A 260 -14.20 14.16 -9.15
C VAL A 260 -14.24 15.65 -9.47
N THR A 261 -14.37 16.49 -8.45
CA THR A 261 -14.40 17.94 -8.65
C THR A 261 -13.03 18.51 -9.06
N ALA A 262 -11.97 18.19 -8.33
CA ALA A 262 -10.66 18.81 -8.53
C ALA A 262 -9.84 18.21 -9.68
N LEU A 263 -9.92 16.90 -9.93
CA LEU A 263 -9.06 16.20 -10.89
C LEU A 263 -9.80 15.61 -12.09
N VAL A 264 -11.12 15.50 -12.06
CA VAL A 264 -11.92 15.21 -13.26
C VAL A 264 -12.46 16.52 -13.85
N ALA A 265 -13.30 17.24 -13.11
CA ALA A 265 -13.97 18.44 -13.61
C ALA A 265 -13.02 19.64 -13.78
N GLY A 266 -12.08 19.85 -12.85
CA GLY A 266 -11.09 20.94 -12.93
C GLY A 266 -10.25 20.92 -14.21
N PRO A 267 -9.48 19.85 -14.50
CA PRO A 267 -8.73 19.73 -15.74
C PRO A 267 -9.62 19.79 -16.97
N LEU A 268 -10.83 19.23 -16.90
CA LEU A 268 -11.79 19.29 -18.01
C LEU A 268 -12.24 20.72 -18.31
N PHE A 269 -12.54 21.52 -17.29
CA PHE A 269 -12.86 22.94 -17.45
C PHE A 269 -11.68 23.72 -18.04
N LEU A 270 -10.46 23.46 -17.58
CA LEU A 270 -9.26 24.06 -18.16
C LEU A 270 -9.04 23.63 -19.62
N ILE A 271 -9.28 22.36 -19.95
CA ILE A 271 -9.25 21.86 -21.33
C ILE A 271 -10.28 22.60 -22.19
N ILE A 272 -11.51 22.78 -21.70
CA ILE A 272 -12.55 23.54 -22.41
C ILE A 272 -12.07 24.96 -22.67
N ILE A 273 -11.64 25.69 -21.64
CA ILE A 273 -11.17 27.08 -21.79
C ILE A 273 -10.03 27.15 -22.79
N GLN A 274 -9.01 26.31 -22.65
CA GLN A 274 -7.84 26.36 -23.53
C GLN A 274 -8.20 25.98 -24.97
N THR A 275 -9.13 25.05 -25.16
CA THR A 275 -9.66 24.71 -26.48
C THR A 275 -10.37 25.92 -27.10
N VAL A 276 -11.20 26.62 -26.32
CA VAL A 276 -11.88 27.87 -26.76
C VAL A 276 -10.86 28.96 -27.07
N MET A 277 -9.83 29.18 -26.24
CA MET A 277 -8.79 30.18 -26.48
C MET A 277 -7.94 29.85 -27.72
N SER A 278 -7.63 28.57 -27.93
CA SER A 278 -6.94 28.12 -29.13
C SER A 278 -7.75 28.40 -30.39
N VAL A 279 -9.08 28.31 -30.31
CA VAL A 279 -9.99 28.66 -31.42
C VAL A 279 -10.01 30.16 -31.66
N ILE A 280 -10.03 30.99 -30.60
CA ILE A 280 -10.01 32.47 -30.71
C ILE A 280 -8.65 32.97 -31.23
N GLY A 281 -7.70 32.08 -31.56
CA GLY A 281 -6.45 32.41 -32.22
C GLY A 281 -5.27 32.63 -31.29
N GLN A 282 -5.42 32.28 -30.01
CA GLN A 282 -4.35 32.27 -29.03
C GLN A 282 -4.06 30.82 -28.58
N PRO A 283 -3.52 29.96 -29.49
CA PRO A 283 -3.19 28.59 -29.14
C PRO A 283 -2.10 28.57 -28.07
N ASN A 284 -2.42 27.97 -26.93
CA ASN A 284 -1.45 27.70 -25.88
C ASN A 284 -1.29 26.17 -25.73
N ASP A 285 -0.64 25.58 -26.73
CA ASP A 285 -0.29 24.16 -26.77
C ASP A 285 0.39 23.73 -25.46
N VAL A 286 1.28 24.57 -24.91
CA VAL A 286 2.01 24.29 -23.67
C VAL A 286 1.05 24.11 -22.50
N ALA A 287 0.03 24.96 -22.36
CA ALA A 287 -0.97 24.85 -21.30
C ALA A 287 -1.80 23.56 -21.42
N ILE A 288 -2.32 23.25 -22.62
CA ILE A 288 -3.13 22.04 -22.84
C ILE A 288 -2.31 20.78 -22.57
N PHE A 289 -1.10 20.70 -23.11
CA PHE A 289 -0.22 19.56 -22.87
C PHE A 289 0.23 19.46 -21.41
N SER A 290 0.45 20.58 -20.73
CA SER A 290 0.76 20.56 -19.29
C SER A 290 -0.42 20.01 -18.48
N ILE A 291 -1.66 20.35 -18.82
CA ILE A 291 -2.83 19.81 -18.12
C ILE A 291 -2.91 18.29 -18.31
N ILE A 292 -2.73 17.82 -19.55
CA ILE A 292 -2.91 16.40 -19.91
C ILE A 292 -1.77 15.52 -19.40
N TYR A 293 -0.51 15.94 -19.58
CA TYR A 293 0.66 15.11 -19.25
C TYR A 293 1.23 15.38 -17.85
N LEU A 294 0.96 16.54 -17.25
CA LEU A 294 1.45 16.89 -15.91
C LEU A 294 0.32 16.88 -14.88
N VAL A 295 -0.71 17.73 -15.06
CA VAL A 295 -1.74 17.92 -14.01
C VAL A 295 -2.54 16.66 -13.75
N ILE A 296 -3.06 15.99 -14.79
CA ILE A 296 -3.86 14.78 -14.63
C ILE A 296 -3.02 13.63 -14.01
N PRO A 297 -1.85 13.23 -14.54
CA PRO A 297 -1.06 12.13 -13.98
C PRO A 297 -0.49 12.44 -12.60
N VAL A 298 0.14 13.61 -12.41
CA VAL A 298 0.77 13.98 -11.13
C VAL A 298 -0.31 14.22 -10.08
N GLY A 299 -1.38 14.93 -10.42
CA GLY A 299 -2.51 15.18 -9.52
C GLY A 299 -3.14 13.87 -9.05
N SER A 300 -3.47 12.98 -9.98
CA SER A 300 -4.09 11.69 -9.66
C SER A 300 -3.16 10.76 -8.89
N PHE A 301 -1.86 10.75 -9.21
CA PHE A 301 -0.86 9.98 -8.46
C PHE A 301 -0.70 10.52 -7.03
N MET A 302 -0.58 11.83 -6.86
CA MET A 302 -0.48 12.48 -5.55
C MET A 302 -1.74 12.20 -4.73
N PHE A 303 -2.91 12.26 -5.34
CA PHE A 303 -4.18 11.97 -4.68
C PHE A 303 -4.25 10.51 -4.24
N ALA A 304 -3.92 9.57 -5.12
CA ALA A 304 -3.85 8.15 -4.77
C ALA A 304 -2.81 7.87 -3.67
N ALA A 305 -1.68 8.60 -3.66
CA ALA A 305 -0.68 8.51 -2.62
C ALA A 305 -1.19 9.02 -1.27
N ILE A 306 -1.91 10.16 -1.25
CA ILE A 306 -2.55 10.71 -0.04
C ILE A 306 -3.54 9.68 0.53
N ILE A 307 -4.44 9.14 -0.30
CA ILE A 307 -5.38 8.12 0.17
C ILE A 307 -4.63 6.90 0.69
N LYS A 308 -3.59 6.43 0.01
CA LYS A 308 -2.81 5.27 0.47
C LYS A 308 -2.09 5.53 1.80
N LEU A 309 -1.62 6.75 2.04
CA LEU A 309 -0.97 7.13 3.30
C LEU A 309 -1.98 7.22 4.46
N LEU A 310 -3.20 7.66 4.17
CA LEU A 310 -4.28 7.79 5.15
C LEU A 310 -5.08 6.50 5.33
N SER A 311 -5.08 5.62 4.34
CA SER A 311 -5.78 4.34 4.39
C SER A 311 -5.07 3.38 5.33
N PRO A 312 -5.79 2.79 6.32
CA PRO A 312 -5.21 1.79 7.19
C PRO A 312 -4.66 0.64 6.36
N SER A 313 -3.36 0.37 6.49
CA SER A 313 -2.70 -0.70 5.70
C SER A 313 -3.46 -2.02 5.83
N GLU A 314 -3.75 -2.69 4.70
CA GLU A 314 -4.19 -4.09 4.73
C GLU A 314 -3.15 -4.88 5.54
N ILE A 315 -3.63 -5.70 6.49
CA ILE A 315 -2.75 -6.58 7.24
C ILE A 315 -1.97 -7.39 6.21
N GLY A 316 -0.64 -7.46 6.39
CA GLY A 316 0.22 -8.22 5.49
C GLY A 316 -0.20 -9.69 5.42
N ARG A 317 0.60 -10.52 4.75
CA ARG A 317 0.33 -11.96 4.68
C ARG A 317 0.05 -12.52 6.08
N ALA A 318 -0.97 -13.38 6.18
CA ALA A 318 -1.26 -14.07 7.42
C ALA A 318 0.04 -14.72 7.95
N PRO A 319 0.35 -14.54 9.24
CA PRO A 319 1.50 -15.19 9.84
C PRO A 319 1.34 -16.71 9.71
N LEU A 320 2.45 -17.42 9.53
CA LEU A 320 2.45 -18.86 9.72
C LEU A 320 2.50 -19.10 11.22
N LEU A 321 1.46 -19.73 11.75
CA LEU A 321 1.38 -20.14 13.14
C LEU A 321 2.39 -21.28 13.39
N ARG A 322 3.18 -21.18 14.45
CA ARG A 322 4.10 -22.27 14.83
C ARG A 322 3.35 -23.50 15.33
N GLU A 323 3.67 -24.65 14.75
CA GLU A 323 3.31 -25.96 15.33
C GLU A 323 4.19 -26.19 16.57
N ARG A 324 3.59 -26.60 17.70
CA ARG A 324 4.32 -26.70 18.98
C ARG A 324 5.21 -27.94 19.05
N TYR A 325 4.84 -29.03 18.38
CA TYR A 325 5.54 -30.31 18.41
C TYR A 325 6.45 -30.58 17.19
N LEU A 326 6.82 -29.54 16.44
CA LEU A 326 7.77 -29.70 15.35
C LEU A 326 9.20 -29.84 15.91
N TYR A 327 9.64 -31.08 16.15
CA TYR A 327 11.04 -31.36 16.49
C TYR A 327 11.92 -31.08 15.27
N LEU A 328 12.46 -29.88 15.18
CA LEU A 328 13.54 -29.58 14.24
C LEU A 328 14.86 -29.98 14.90
N PRO A 329 15.57 -31.02 14.42
CA PRO A 329 16.89 -31.32 14.95
C PRO A 329 17.79 -30.10 14.76
N LYS A 330 18.27 -29.53 15.87
CA LYS A 330 19.27 -28.46 15.86
C LYS A 330 20.60 -29.07 15.37
N VAL A 331 20.89 -28.91 14.10
CA VAL A 331 22.20 -29.30 13.53
C VAL A 331 23.24 -28.30 14.06
N ARG A 332 24.14 -28.76 14.95
CA ARG A 332 25.21 -27.93 15.55
C ARG A 332 26.30 -27.58 14.55
N ASP A 333 26.65 -28.51 13.66
CA ASP A 333 27.66 -28.31 12.61
C ASP A 333 27.01 -28.39 11.22
N ILE A 334 26.85 -27.23 10.59
CA ILE A 334 26.33 -27.13 9.23
C ILE A 334 27.52 -27.28 8.28
N ASP A 335 27.72 -28.50 7.78
CA ASP A 335 28.63 -28.75 6.66
C ASP A 335 28.20 -27.92 5.43
N MET A 336 29.04 -26.94 5.06
CA MET A 336 28.74 -25.94 4.03
C MET A 336 28.60 -26.55 2.63
N GLU A 337 29.25 -27.68 2.36
CA GLU A 337 29.09 -28.40 1.08
C GLU A 337 27.76 -29.13 1.01
N LYS A 338 27.41 -29.90 2.06
CA LYS A 338 26.08 -30.53 2.16
C LYS A 338 24.98 -29.50 2.11
N LEU A 339 25.16 -28.33 2.74
CA LEU A 339 24.18 -27.23 2.68
C LEU A 339 24.02 -26.70 1.25
N LYS A 340 25.10 -26.51 0.49
CA LYS A 340 25.04 -26.09 -0.92
C LYS A 340 24.34 -27.14 -1.78
N GLU A 341 24.63 -28.42 -1.58
CA GLU A 341 24.00 -29.52 -2.31
C GLU A 341 22.50 -29.63 -1.99
N LEU A 342 22.13 -29.52 -0.70
CA LEU A 342 20.73 -29.50 -0.27
C LEU A 342 20.00 -28.30 -0.86
N LYS A 343 20.62 -27.11 -0.83
CA LYS A 343 20.08 -25.90 -1.47
C LYS A 343 19.87 -26.10 -2.96
N ARG A 344 20.80 -26.76 -3.66
CA ARG A 344 20.67 -27.08 -5.09
C ARG A 344 19.53 -28.07 -5.34
N LYS A 345 19.43 -29.17 -4.58
CA LYS A 345 18.31 -30.13 -4.68
C LYS A 345 16.96 -29.48 -4.38
N VAL A 346 16.89 -28.64 -3.36
CA VAL A 346 15.68 -27.87 -3.02
C VAL A 346 15.34 -26.89 -4.14
N TRP A 347 16.34 -26.20 -4.71
CA TRP A 347 16.15 -25.29 -5.84
C TRP A 347 15.62 -26.03 -7.06
N VAL A 348 16.24 -27.13 -7.48
CA VAL A 348 15.78 -27.95 -8.62
C VAL A 348 14.35 -28.46 -8.37
N ARG A 349 14.04 -28.93 -7.16
CA ARG A 349 12.68 -29.36 -6.80
C ARG A 349 11.67 -28.21 -6.89
N ASN A 350 12.04 -27.02 -6.43
CA ASN A 350 11.19 -25.83 -6.48
C ASN A 350 10.98 -25.36 -7.93
N VAL A 351 12.03 -25.35 -8.76
CA VAL A 351 11.96 -25.03 -10.19
C VAL A 351 11.09 -26.05 -10.92
N ARG A 352 11.25 -27.36 -10.65
CA ARG A 352 10.42 -28.41 -11.25
C ARG A 352 8.95 -28.29 -10.83
N LYS A 353 8.68 -27.95 -9.56
CA LYS A 353 7.32 -27.63 -9.09
C LYS A 353 6.75 -26.38 -9.76
N MET A 354 7.60 -25.38 -10.01
CA MET A 354 7.24 -24.14 -10.69
C MET A 354 6.84 -24.40 -12.14
N LEU A 355 7.64 -25.17 -12.87
CA LEU A 355 7.37 -25.56 -14.25
C LEU A 355 6.13 -26.47 -14.38
N LYS A 356 5.87 -27.34 -13.40
CA LYS A 356 4.67 -28.19 -13.41
C LYS A 356 3.35 -27.42 -13.26
N ASN A 357 3.36 -26.22 -12.65
CA ASN A 357 2.16 -25.41 -12.42
C ASN A 357 2.49 -23.90 -12.35
N PRO A 358 2.84 -23.25 -13.48
CA PRO A 358 3.22 -21.84 -13.49
C PRO A 358 2.07 -20.94 -13.02
N PHE A 359 0.83 -21.26 -13.40
CA PHE A 359 -0.37 -20.52 -13.02
C PHE A 359 -0.58 -20.41 -11.51
N LYS A 360 -0.19 -21.44 -10.73
CA LYS A 360 -0.36 -21.43 -9.27
C LYS A 360 0.59 -20.43 -8.61
N LEU A 361 1.81 -20.28 -9.14
CA LEU A 361 2.79 -19.31 -8.62
C LEU A 361 2.29 -17.88 -8.85
N PHE A 362 1.82 -17.57 -10.05
CA PHE A 362 1.31 -16.24 -10.39
C PHE A 362 0.04 -15.90 -9.59
N ALA A 363 -0.86 -16.86 -9.36
CA ALA A 363 -2.04 -16.66 -8.53
C ALA A 363 -1.71 -16.47 -7.03
N GLU A 364 -0.69 -17.15 -6.50
CA GLU A 364 -0.25 -16.96 -5.11
C GLU A 364 0.57 -15.67 -4.92
N ARG A 365 1.30 -15.24 -5.95
CA ARG A 365 2.16 -14.06 -5.91
C ARG A 365 2.04 -13.23 -7.20
N PRO A 366 1.02 -12.36 -7.30
CA PRO A 366 0.72 -11.58 -8.51
C PRO A 366 1.86 -10.67 -8.99
N TYR A 367 2.74 -10.22 -8.11
CA TYR A 367 3.88 -9.37 -8.51
C TYR A 367 4.88 -10.05 -9.45
N TYR A 368 4.99 -11.39 -9.44
CA TYR A 368 5.86 -12.09 -10.39
C TYR A 368 5.32 -12.05 -11.82
N THR A 369 4.05 -11.69 -12.01
CA THR A 369 3.47 -11.53 -13.34
C THR A 369 4.18 -10.43 -14.13
N PHE A 370 4.68 -9.38 -13.46
CA PHE A 370 5.47 -8.32 -14.10
C PHE A 370 6.75 -8.83 -14.76
N ALA A 371 7.35 -9.92 -14.24
CA ALA A 371 8.55 -10.50 -14.84
C ALA A 371 8.29 -11.10 -16.24
N VAL A 372 7.03 -11.43 -16.55
CA VAL A 372 6.62 -11.94 -17.87
C VAL A 372 5.92 -10.85 -18.68
N SER A 373 5.04 -10.08 -18.07
CA SER A 373 4.25 -9.07 -18.80
C SER A 373 5.06 -7.87 -19.25
N VAL A 374 6.07 -7.42 -18.48
CA VAL A 374 6.90 -6.28 -18.87
C VAL A 374 7.78 -6.60 -20.09
N PRO A 375 8.49 -7.76 -20.17
CA PRO A 375 9.20 -8.13 -21.40
C PRO A 375 8.28 -8.26 -22.62
N VAL A 376 7.09 -8.86 -22.47
CA VAL A 376 6.13 -8.99 -23.58
C VAL A 376 5.66 -7.61 -24.06
N ALA A 377 5.38 -6.70 -23.13
CA ALA A 377 5.02 -5.31 -23.44
C ALA A 377 6.17 -4.54 -24.10
N LEU A 378 7.41 -4.73 -23.63
CA LEU A 378 8.60 -4.13 -24.24
C LEU A 378 8.83 -4.63 -25.66
N ILE A 379 8.66 -5.94 -25.91
CA ILE A 379 8.76 -6.51 -27.27
C ILE A 379 7.73 -5.84 -28.19
N PHE A 380 6.49 -5.66 -27.71
CA PHE A 380 5.44 -5.01 -28.50
C PHE A 380 5.74 -3.52 -28.74
N THR A 381 6.28 -2.81 -27.75
CA THR A 381 6.69 -1.41 -27.89
C THR A 381 7.89 -1.27 -28.86
N ILE A 382 8.89 -2.15 -28.75
CA ILE A 382 10.06 -2.18 -29.65
C ILE A 382 9.63 -2.50 -31.08
N TYR A 383 8.69 -3.43 -31.24
CA TYR A 383 8.08 -3.71 -32.54
C TYR A 383 7.43 -2.45 -33.13
N GLY A 384 6.66 -1.69 -32.33
CA GLY A 384 6.10 -0.39 -32.74
C GLY A 384 7.17 0.61 -33.18
N PHE A 385 8.26 0.75 -32.42
CA PHE A 385 9.40 1.61 -32.81
C PHE A 385 10.13 1.12 -34.06
N SER A 386 10.19 -0.18 -34.30
CA SER A 386 10.82 -0.76 -35.48
C SER A 386 9.99 -0.55 -36.75
N VAL A 387 8.66 -0.60 -36.63
CA VAL A 387 7.74 -0.33 -37.74
C VAL A 387 7.74 1.17 -38.10
N ASN A 388 7.87 2.04 -37.10
CA ASN A 388 7.85 3.50 -37.26
C ASN A 388 9.14 4.16 -36.70
N PRO A 389 10.30 4.02 -37.37
CA PRO A 389 11.56 4.57 -36.86
C PRO A 389 11.58 6.10 -36.85
N TYR A 390 12.19 6.69 -35.82
CA TYR A 390 12.41 8.14 -35.76
C TYR A 390 13.55 8.54 -36.70
N ILE A 391 13.24 9.36 -37.71
CA ILE A 391 14.23 9.91 -38.64
C ILE A 391 14.65 11.29 -38.11
N PRO A 392 15.95 11.53 -37.83
CA PRO A 392 16.45 12.85 -37.40
C PRO A 392 16.06 13.93 -38.42
N GLY A 393 15.23 14.89 -37.99
CA GLY A 393 14.62 15.90 -38.86
C GLY A 393 13.09 15.88 -38.89
N MET A 394 12.45 14.79 -38.42
CA MET A 394 11.00 14.75 -38.20
C MET A 394 10.59 15.50 -36.93
N ASN A 395 9.41 16.12 -36.98
CA ASN A 395 8.82 16.77 -35.82
C ASN A 395 8.41 15.70 -34.78
N PHE A 396 9.10 15.73 -33.64
CA PHE A 396 8.95 14.75 -32.56
C PHE A 396 7.50 14.56 -32.10
N LYS A 397 6.69 15.64 -32.10
CA LYS A 397 5.29 15.62 -31.68
C LYS A 397 4.43 14.70 -32.57
N TYR A 398 4.57 14.81 -33.89
CA TYR A 398 3.78 13.99 -34.83
C TYR A 398 4.24 12.54 -34.84
N TRP A 399 5.55 12.29 -34.73
CA TRP A 399 6.07 10.92 -34.61
C TRP A 399 5.62 10.23 -33.32
N PHE A 400 5.59 10.94 -32.19
CA PHE A 400 5.09 10.39 -30.93
C PHE A 400 3.63 9.92 -31.07
N PHE A 401 2.80 10.69 -31.75
CA PHE A 401 1.40 10.36 -32.03
C PHE A 401 1.17 9.24 -33.06
N THR A 402 2.21 8.72 -33.70
CA THR A 402 2.09 7.53 -34.57
C THR A 402 2.55 6.25 -33.90
N VAL A 403 3.18 6.35 -32.71
CA VAL A 403 3.72 5.22 -31.96
C VAL A 403 2.97 4.98 -30.63
N ASP A 404 2.23 5.98 -30.17
CA ASP A 404 1.45 5.97 -28.94
C ASP A 404 0.46 4.79 -28.82
N ASP A 405 -0.20 4.38 -29.91
CA ASP A 405 -1.08 3.20 -29.93
C ASP A 405 -0.37 1.92 -29.44
N TYR A 406 0.88 1.69 -29.87
CA TYR A 406 1.67 0.55 -29.42
C TYR A 406 2.02 0.64 -27.93
N ILE A 407 2.21 1.86 -27.41
CA ILE A 407 2.45 2.11 -25.99
C ILE A 407 1.19 1.79 -25.18
N PHE A 408 0.01 2.20 -25.65
CA PHE A 408 -1.26 1.94 -24.96
C PHE A 408 -1.63 0.46 -24.94
N ILE A 409 -1.45 -0.25 -26.05
CA ILE A 409 -1.64 -1.71 -26.10
C ILE A 409 -0.67 -2.41 -25.15
N SER A 410 0.58 -1.95 -25.09
CA SER A 410 1.59 -2.48 -24.16
C SER A 410 1.16 -2.28 -22.69
N ILE A 411 0.61 -1.11 -22.35
CA ILE A 411 0.03 -0.86 -21.02
C ILE A 411 -1.13 -1.82 -20.75
N ILE A 412 -2.07 -1.97 -21.69
CA ILE A 412 -3.22 -2.89 -21.56
C ILE A 412 -2.76 -4.32 -21.31
N ILE A 413 -1.73 -4.82 -22.03
CA ILE A 413 -1.16 -6.15 -21.82
C ILE A 413 -0.63 -6.30 -20.38
N VAL A 414 0.14 -5.33 -19.88
CA VAL A 414 0.67 -5.37 -18.51
C VAL A 414 -0.46 -5.40 -17.49
N LEU A 415 -1.46 -4.53 -17.64
CA LEU A 415 -2.61 -4.44 -16.74
C LEU A 415 -3.44 -5.74 -16.79
N ALA A 416 -3.69 -6.29 -17.98
CA ALA A 416 -4.52 -7.47 -18.21
C ALA A 416 -3.95 -8.72 -17.53
N PHE A 417 -2.67 -9.00 -17.77
CA PHE A 417 -1.99 -10.13 -17.15
C PHE A 417 -2.01 -10.02 -15.62
N PHE A 418 -1.66 -8.85 -15.08
CA PHE A 418 -1.64 -8.65 -13.63
C PHE A 418 -3.04 -8.80 -13.01
N ALA A 419 -4.06 -8.15 -13.59
CA ALA A 419 -5.44 -8.19 -13.09
C ALA A 419 -6.02 -9.61 -13.07
N LEU A 420 -5.76 -10.41 -14.11
CA LEU A 420 -6.25 -11.78 -14.22
C LEU A 420 -5.71 -12.67 -13.09
N PHE A 421 -4.39 -12.68 -12.87
CA PHE A 421 -3.77 -13.50 -11.84
C PHE A 421 -4.09 -13.02 -10.42
N TYR A 422 -4.22 -11.70 -10.23
CA TYR A 422 -4.63 -11.11 -8.96
C TYR A 422 -6.04 -11.57 -8.55
N GLU A 423 -7.03 -11.51 -9.45
CA GLU A 423 -8.41 -11.88 -9.15
C GLU A 423 -8.56 -13.40 -8.91
N LEU A 424 -7.88 -14.23 -9.71
CA LEU A 424 -7.90 -15.69 -9.52
C LEU A 424 -7.35 -16.11 -8.15
N GLY A 425 -6.31 -15.43 -7.64
CA GLY A 425 -5.76 -15.68 -6.31
C GLY A 425 -6.71 -15.28 -5.17
N ARG A 426 -7.34 -14.10 -5.28
CA ARG A 426 -8.21 -13.55 -4.22
C ARG A 426 -9.55 -14.26 -4.11
N ARG A 427 -10.11 -14.82 -5.19
CA ARG A 427 -11.42 -15.50 -5.15
C ARG A 427 -11.49 -16.62 -4.11
N LYS A 428 -10.49 -17.51 -4.07
CA LYS A 428 -10.45 -18.63 -3.11
C LYS A 428 -10.38 -18.14 -1.66
N ILE A 429 -9.57 -17.10 -1.42
CA ILE A 429 -9.40 -16.49 -0.10
C ILE A 429 -10.73 -15.88 0.37
N LYS A 430 -11.44 -15.14 -0.50
CA LYS A 430 -12.76 -14.55 -0.19
C LYS A 430 -13.77 -15.63 0.21
N VAL A 431 -13.78 -16.77 -0.47
CA VAL A 431 -14.68 -17.90 -0.17
C VAL A 431 -14.36 -18.52 1.19
N TYR A 432 -13.09 -18.87 1.45
CA TYR A 432 -12.72 -19.45 2.74
C TYR A 432 -12.94 -18.51 3.92
N MET A 433 -12.71 -17.20 3.72
CA MET A 433 -12.96 -16.20 4.76
C MET A 433 -14.45 -16.14 5.15
N ARG A 434 -15.37 -16.18 4.18
CA ARG A 434 -16.81 -16.16 4.44
C ARG A 434 -17.33 -17.44 5.11
N LEU A 435 -16.76 -18.60 4.73
CA LEU A 435 -17.23 -19.91 5.20
C LEU A 435 -16.70 -20.29 6.59
N THR A 436 -15.56 -19.73 7.00
CA THR A 436 -14.92 -20.11 8.26
C THR A 436 -15.73 -19.71 9.51
N PRO A 437 -16.31 -18.50 9.61
CA PRO A 437 -17.20 -18.15 10.72
C PRO A 437 -18.40 -19.11 10.81
N ILE A 438 -18.99 -19.51 9.67
CA ILE A 438 -20.09 -20.47 9.62
C ILE A 438 -19.65 -21.83 10.17
N PHE A 439 -18.47 -22.29 9.78
CA PHE A 439 -17.88 -23.52 10.30
C PHE A 439 -17.62 -23.45 11.82
N LEU A 440 -17.05 -22.35 12.31
CA LEU A 440 -16.79 -22.16 13.74
C LEU A 440 -18.08 -22.07 14.56
N ASN A 441 -19.13 -21.39 14.06
CA ASN A 441 -20.45 -21.38 14.69
C ASN A 441 -21.06 -22.78 14.76
N LYS A 442 -20.98 -23.57 13.68
CA LYS A 442 -21.46 -24.97 13.71
C LYS A 442 -20.71 -25.83 14.72
N LEU A 443 -19.40 -25.62 14.89
CA LEU A 443 -18.60 -26.27 15.93
C LEU A 443 -19.02 -25.84 17.33
N ALA A 444 -19.22 -24.53 17.54
CA ALA A 444 -19.66 -23.98 18.83
C ALA A 444 -21.02 -24.53 19.23
N SER A 445 -22.03 -24.49 18.35
CA SER A 445 -23.37 -25.02 18.62
C SER A 445 -23.39 -26.53 18.85
N ALA A 446 -22.53 -27.28 18.15
CA ALA A 446 -22.37 -28.72 18.41
C ALA A 446 -21.78 -28.98 19.81
N ASN A 447 -20.80 -28.17 20.24
CA ASN A 447 -20.19 -28.28 21.56
C ASN A 447 -21.12 -27.80 22.68
N GLU A 448 -21.93 -26.76 22.43
CA GLU A 448 -23.03 -26.33 23.32
C GLU A 448 -24.04 -27.47 23.56
N SER A 449 -24.25 -28.33 22.56
CA SER A 449 -25.10 -29.52 22.67
C SER A 449 -24.41 -30.72 23.38
N GLY A 450 -23.23 -30.51 23.98
CA GLY A 450 -22.45 -31.54 24.67
C GLY A 450 -21.62 -32.45 23.77
N MET A 451 -21.58 -32.22 22.46
CA MET A 451 -20.75 -33.00 21.54
C MET A 451 -19.28 -32.58 21.65
N SER A 452 -18.35 -33.53 21.78
CA SER A 452 -16.94 -33.18 21.78
C SER A 452 -16.51 -32.53 20.45
N VAL A 453 -15.60 -31.56 20.52
CA VAL A 453 -15.08 -30.83 19.35
C VAL A 453 -14.54 -31.80 18.27
N TYR A 454 -13.88 -32.89 18.68
CA TYR A 454 -13.41 -33.93 17.76
C TYR A 454 -14.57 -34.57 16.98
N ARG A 455 -15.66 -34.97 17.66
CA ARG A 455 -16.83 -35.60 17.02
C ARG A 455 -17.58 -34.59 16.14
N ALA A 456 -17.65 -33.33 16.55
CA ALA A 456 -18.24 -32.26 15.75
C ALA A 456 -17.48 -32.04 14.44
N ILE A 457 -16.14 -32.01 14.48
CA ILE A 457 -15.30 -31.93 13.28
C ILE A 457 -15.53 -33.13 12.36
N LYS A 458 -15.60 -34.34 12.91
CA LYS A 458 -15.84 -35.58 12.14
C LYS A 458 -17.21 -35.59 11.46
N MET A 459 -18.25 -35.08 12.13
CA MET A 459 -19.58 -34.92 11.56
C MET A 459 -19.57 -33.92 10.41
N LEU A 460 -18.98 -32.72 10.62
CA LEU A 460 -18.92 -31.66 9.62
C LEU A 460 -18.08 -32.05 8.40
N ALA A 461 -17.01 -32.84 8.58
CA ALA A 461 -16.23 -33.37 7.46
C ALA A 461 -17.07 -34.22 6.49
N LYS A 462 -18.10 -34.90 7.00
CA LYS A 462 -19.01 -35.73 6.18
C LYS A 462 -20.19 -34.94 5.62
N SER A 463 -20.76 -34.02 6.40
CA SER A 463 -22.02 -33.34 6.05
C SER A 463 -21.85 -31.99 5.36
N ASP A 464 -20.69 -31.31 5.47
CA ASP A 464 -20.48 -30.01 4.84
C ASP A 464 -20.38 -30.16 3.31
N THR A 465 -21.21 -29.42 2.57
CA THR A 465 -21.22 -29.39 1.10
C THR A 465 -20.45 -28.20 0.52
N SER A 466 -19.92 -27.33 1.38
CA SER A 466 -19.25 -26.11 0.95
C SER A 466 -17.83 -26.38 0.38
N PRO A 467 -17.24 -25.42 -0.34
CA PRO A 467 -15.84 -25.47 -0.77
C PRO A 467 -14.82 -25.67 0.37
N LEU A 468 -15.21 -25.41 1.63
CA LEU A 468 -14.36 -25.58 2.81
C LEU A 468 -14.23 -27.06 3.23
N ARG A 469 -15.16 -27.93 2.81
CA ARG A 469 -15.18 -29.37 3.12
C ARG A 469 -13.82 -30.03 2.95
N LYS A 470 -13.12 -29.78 1.84
CA LYS A 470 -11.79 -30.36 1.56
C LYS A 470 -10.74 -30.01 2.63
N GLU A 471 -10.84 -28.85 3.25
CA GLU A 471 -9.91 -28.43 4.30
C GLU A 471 -10.32 -28.95 5.69
N ILE A 472 -11.63 -29.14 5.92
CA ILE A 472 -12.20 -29.80 7.10
C ILE A 472 -11.88 -31.30 7.08
N GLU A 473 -12.00 -31.97 5.93
CA GLU A 473 -11.62 -33.39 5.74
C GLU A 473 -10.16 -33.61 6.10
N LYS A 474 -9.25 -32.76 5.61
CA LYS A 474 -7.82 -32.82 5.97
C LYS A 474 -7.59 -32.60 7.47
N MET A 475 -8.39 -31.73 8.10
CA MET A 475 -8.32 -31.50 9.53
C MET A 475 -8.78 -32.75 10.30
N ASN A 476 -9.91 -33.35 9.91
CA ASN A 476 -10.36 -34.63 10.46
C ASN A 476 -9.33 -35.74 10.25
N SER A 477 -8.70 -35.82 9.07
CA SER A 477 -7.60 -36.77 8.83
C SER A 477 -6.45 -36.53 9.81
N ASN A 478 -6.01 -35.30 10.06
CA ASN A 478 -4.94 -35.09 11.07
C ASN A 478 -5.34 -35.64 12.45
N LEU A 479 -6.61 -35.44 12.85
CA LEU A 479 -7.11 -35.93 14.13
C LEU A 479 -7.21 -37.46 14.17
N ASP A 480 -7.71 -38.10 13.10
CA ASP A 480 -7.76 -39.56 12.97
C ASP A 480 -6.35 -40.19 13.01
N TRP A 481 -5.33 -39.45 12.55
CA TRP A 481 -3.91 -39.84 12.60
C TRP A 481 -3.23 -39.53 13.94
N GLY A 482 -3.98 -39.10 14.96
CA GLY A 482 -3.48 -38.87 16.32
C GLY A 482 -2.79 -37.52 16.54
N VAL A 483 -2.89 -36.58 15.61
CA VAL A 483 -2.41 -35.20 15.83
C VAL A 483 -3.31 -34.49 16.85
N SER A 484 -2.72 -33.69 17.74
CA SER A 484 -3.46 -32.93 18.75
C SER A 484 -4.50 -32.00 18.10
N LEU A 485 -5.63 -31.77 18.77
CA LEU A 485 -6.68 -30.86 18.28
C LEU A 485 -6.13 -29.46 18.00
N GLY A 486 -5.27 -28.96 18.89
CA GLY A 486 -4.58 -27.68 18.73
C GLY A 486 -3.72 -27.60 17.47
N ASP A 487 -2.85 -28.59 17.24
CA ASP A 487 -2.01 -28.60 16.03
C ASP A 487 -2.84 -28.82 14.75
N ALA A 488 -3.91 -29.61 14.81
CA ALA A 488 -4.80 -29.81 13.68
C ALA A 488 -5.49 -28.49 13.25
N LEU A 489 -5.92 -27.69 14.23
CA LEU A 489 -6.48 -26.36 14.02
C LEU A 489 -5.40 -25.39 13.49
N ILE A 490 -4.20 -25.37 14.06
CA ILE A 490 -3.05 -24.58 13.57
C ILE A 490 -2.73 -24.92 12.12
N ARG A 491 -2.68 -26.22 11.78
CA ARG A 491 -2.47 -26.68 10.39
C ARG A 491 -3.60 -26.24 9.48
N PHE A 492 -4.85 -26.24 9.95
CA PHE A 492 -5.98 -25.72 9.20
C PHE A 492 -5.83 -24.22 8.89
N ALA A 493 -5.51 -23.40 9.89
CA ALA A 493 -5.22 -21.97 9.70
C ALA A 493 -4.04 -21.74 8.72
N ASN A 494 -2.94 -22.46 8.89
CA ASN A 494 -1.75 -22.36 8.03
C ASN A 494 -1.99 -22.77 6.57
N ARG A 495 -2.96 -23.67 6.32
CA ARG A 495 -3.40 -24.02 4.95
C ARG A 495 -4.21 -22.90 4.32
N LEU A 496 -5.10 -22.27 5.09
CA LEU A 496 -5.96 -21.18 4.59
C LEU A 496 -5.20 -19.86 4.40
N ARG A 497 -4.17 -19.60 5.21
CA ARG A 497 -3.33 -18.38 5.15
C ARG A 497 -4.14 -17.08 5.19
N ILE A 498 -5.14 -17.05 6.06
CA ILE A 498 -6.00 -15.88 6.32
C ILE A 498 -5.72 -15.38 7.72
N PHE A 499 -5.55 -14.06 7.88
CA PHE A 499 -5.10 -13.46 9.14
C PHE A 499 -6.17 -13.60 10.23
N GLU A 500 -7.42 -13.27 9.88
CA GLU A 500 -8.59 -13.33 10.75
C GLU A 500 -8.81 -14.74 11.27
N ILE A 501 -8.72 -15.74 10.38
CA ILE A 501 -8.83 -17.15 10.74
C ILE A 501 -7.68 -17.57 11.65
N SER A 502 -6.44 -17.17 11.33
CA SER A 502 -5.28 -17.52 12.14
C SER A 502 -5.42 -16.97 13.56
N ARG A 503 -6.00 -15.78 13.72
CA ARG A 503 -6.30 -15.20 15.02
C ARG A 503 -7.36 -15.98 15.78
N THR A 504 -8.51 -16.25 15.18
CA THR A 504 -9.58 -16.99 15.84
C THR A 504 -9.13 -18.41 16.21
N ILE A 505 -8.34 -19.06 15.36
CA ILE A 505 -7.77 -20.38 15.65
C ILE A 505 -6.75 -20.31 16.78
N THR A 506 -5.94 -19.25 16.86
CA THR A 506 -5.00 -19.05 17.96
C THR A 506 -5.71 -18.84 19.28
N LEU A 507 -6.76 -18.00 19.28
CA LEU A 507 -7.66 -17.83 20.41
C LEU A 507 -8.23 -19.16 20.88
N LEU A 508 -8.82 -19.92 19.96
CA LEU A 508 -9.40 -21.22 20.25
C LEU A 508 -8.36 -22.22 20.79
N ASN A 509 -7.17 -22.27 20.18
CA ASN A 509 -6.10 -23.16 20.60
C ASN A 509 -5.59 -22.83 22.01
N GLU A 510 -5.48 -21.56 22.36
CA GLU A 510 -5.04 -21.16 23.68
C GLU A 510 -6.09 -21.44 24.75
N ALA A 511 -7.35 -21.18 24.40
CA ALA A 511 -8.47 -21.47 25.26
C ALA A 511 -8.66 -22.97 25.54
N LEU A 512 -8.47 -23.82 24.52
CA LEU A 512 -8.54 -25.28 24.68
C LEU A 512 -7.46 -25.82 25.64
N LYS A 513 -6.38 -25.07 25.89
CA LYS A 513 -5.37 -25.43 26.89
C LYS A 513 -5.81 -25.09 28.32
N SER A 514 -6.60 -24.03 28.49
CA SER A 514 -7.13 -23.62 29.80
C SER A 514 -8.44 -24.34 30.04
N SER A 515 -8.43 -25.35 30.91
CA SER A 515 -9.47 -26.38 31.07
C SER A 515 -10.83 -25.92 31.62
N GLY A 516 -11.16 -24.63 31.58
CA GLY A 516 -12.28 -24.04 32.33
C GLY A 516 -13.66 -24.13 31.66
N ASN A 517 -13.79 -23.77 30.38
CA ASN A 517 -15.10 -23.72 29.69
C ASN A 517 -14.92 -23.64 28.17
N VAL A 518 -14.72 -24.79 27.51
CA VAL A 518 -14.47 -24.84 26.06
C VAL A 518 -15.64 -24.26 25.26
N THR A 519 -16.87 -24.42 25.76
CA THR A 519 -18.10 -23.94 25.12
C THR A 519 -18.11 -22.41 25.03
N GLU A 520 -17.95 -21.74 26.17
CA GLU A 520 -17.97 -20.28 26.20
C GLU A 520 -16.88 -19.66 25.34
N VAL A 521 -15.67 -20.24 25.34
CA VAL A 521 -14.60 -19.71 24.49
C VAL A 521 -14.81 -19.99 23.00
N LEU A 522 -15.37 -21.14 22.63
CA LEU A 522 -15.80 -21.39 21.25
C LEU A 522 -16.83 -20.36 20.79
N THR A 523 -17.80 -20.02 21.66
CA THR A 523 -18.85 -19.04 21.36
C THR A 523 -18.28 -17.63 21.21
N ILE A 524 -17.37 -17.19 22.10
CA ILE A 524 -16.68 -15.88 21.96
C ILE A 524 -15.83 -15.84 20.69
N SER A 525 -15.11 -16.92 20.39
CA SER A 525 -14.29 -17.03 19.18
C SER A 525 -15.12 -16.97 17.89
N ALA A 526 -16.26 -17.65 17.88
CA ALA A 526 -17.18 -17.65 16.75
C ALA A 526 -17.87 -16.28 16.58
N LYS A 527 -18.18 -15.60 17.70
CA LYS A 527 -18.67 -14.21 17.70
C LYS A 527 -17.62 -13.24 17.13
N ASP A 528 -16.34 -13.32 17.53
CA ASP A 528 -15.25 -12.50 16.95
C ASP A 528 -15.13 -12.72 15.44
N ALA A 529 -15.14 -13.97 14.99
CA ALA A 529 -15.07 -14.29 13.56
C ALA A 529 -16.27 -13.76 12.76
N SER A 530 -17.47 -13.85 13.34
CA SER A 530 -18.72 -13.36 12.71
C SER A 530 -18.73 -11.84 12.62
N ASN A 531 -18.36 -11.16 13.72
CA ASN A 531 -18.23 -9.72 13.79
C ASN A 531 -17.19 -9.17 12.80
N ALA A 532 -16.06 -9.85 12.65
CA ALA A 532 -15.03 -9.48 11.67
C ALA A 532 -15.56 -9.58 10.22
N GLU A 533 -16.34 -10.62 9.88
CA GLU A 533 -16.95 -10.75 8.55
C GLU A 533 -18.05 -9.70 8.32
N LEU A 534 -18.83 -9.36 9.36
CA LEU A 534 -19.85 -8.29 9.28
C LEU A 534 -19.21 -6.94 8.97
N LEU A 535 -18.20 -6.52 9.73
CA LEU A 535 -17.47 -5.27 9.49
C LEU A 535 -16.86 -5.21 8.10
N ARG A 536 -16.32 -6.34 7.62
CA ARG A 536 -15.77 -6.46 6.28
C ARG A 536 -16.85 -6.34 5.20
N ARG A 537 -18.03 -6.93 5.42
CA ARG A 537 -19.17 -6.83 4.49
C ARG A 537 -19.70 -5.41 4.42
N GLU A 538 -19.88 -4.75 5.57
CA GLU A 538 -20.26 -3.33 5.64
C GLU A 538 -19.26 -2.48 4.86
N ARG A 539 -17.95 -2.66 5.11
CA ARG A 539 -16.89 -1.99 4.35
C ARG A 539 -17.01 -2.24 2.85
N ALA A 540 -17.18 -3.49 2.42
CA ALA A 540 -17.24 -3.82 1.00
C ALA A 540 -18.42 -3.14 0.28
N VAL A 541 -19.57 -3.03 0.94
CA VAL A 541 -20.76 -2.35 0.38
C VAL A 541 -20.52 -0.85 0.29
N SER A 542 -20.02 -0.22 1.36
CA SER A 542 -19.72 1.22 1.35
C SER A 542 -18.62 1.58 0.34
N MET A 543 -17.59 0.75 0.21
CA MET A 543 -16.51 1.00 -0.74
C MET A 543 -16.95 0.81 -2.20
N PHE A 544 -17.95 -0.04 -2.46
CA PHE A 544 -18.48 -0.27 -3.80
C PHE A 544 -19.17 0.98 -4.37
N SER A 545 -19.89 1.76 -3.56
CA SER A 545 -20.51 3.00 -4.03
C SER A 545 -19.49 4.04 -4.46
N TYR A 546 -18.34 4.13 -3.78
CA TYR A 546 -17.25 5.05 -4.16
C TYR A 546 -16.60 4.66 -5.48
N VAL A 547 -16.43 3.36 -5.74
CA VAL A 547 -15.99 2.88 -7.05
C VAL A 547 -16.96 3.32 -8.14
N ILE A 548 -18.28 3.18 -7.93
CA ILE A 548 -19.30 3.61 -8.89
C ILE A 548 -19.18 5.10 -9.22
N ILE A 549 -19.00 5.98 -8.22
CA ILE A 549 -18.85 7.42 -8.43
C ILE A 549 -17.67 7.73 -9.38
N ILE A 550 -16.53 7.05 -9.18
CA ILE A 550 -15.34 7.23 -10.04
C ILE A 550 -15.63 6.77 -11.48
N TYR A 551 -16.34 5.65 -11.66
CA TYR A 551 -16.76 5.19 -12.99
C TYR A 551 -17.68 6.20 -13.67
N ILE A 552 -18.68 6.73 -12.96
CA ILE A 552 -19.59 7.75 -13.49
C ILE A 552 -18.79 8.98 -13.94
N ALA A 553 -17.89 9.49 -13.09
CA ALA A 553 -17.06 10.64 -13.42
C ALA A 553 -16.16 10.38 -14.64
N PHE A 554 -15.61 9.17 -14.76
CA PHE A 554 -14.83 8.77 -15.92
C PHE A 554 -15.66 8.74 -17.22
N PHE A 555 -16.87 8.19 -17.19
CA PHE A 555 -17.77 8.20 -18.35
C PHE A 555 -18.20 9.62 -18.74
N VAL A 556 -18.51 10.47 -17.75
CA VAL A 556 -18.82 11.89 -17.98
C VAL A 556 -17.63 12.61 -18.62
N PHE A 557 -16.40 12.37 -18.12
CA PHE A 557 -15.18 12.93 -18.69
C PHE A 557 -15.00 12.53 -20.15
N ILE A 558 -15.09 11.23 -20.47
CA ILE A 558 -15.00 10.74 -21.86
C ILE A 558 -16.09 11.37 -22.72
N GLY A 559 -17.34 11.39 -22.24
CA GLY A 559 -18.48 11.94 -22.99
C GLY A 559 -18.26 13.41 -23.35
N ILE A 560 -17.83 14.24 -22.40
CA ILE A 560 -17.58 15.66 -22.65
C ILE A 560 -16.38 15.87 -23.58
N VAL A 561 -15.26 15.16 -23.33
CA VAL A 561 -14.08 15.26 -24.19
C VAL A 561 -14.40 14.83 -25.63
N TYR A 562 -15.21 13.78 -25.80
CA TYR A 562 -15.71 13.36 -27.11
C TYR A 562 -16.54 14.44 -27.79
N VAL A 563 -17.50 15.05 -27.08
CA VAL A 563 -18.31 16.15 -27.62
C VAL A 563 -17.40 17.30 -28.06
N ILE A 564 -16.44 17.71 -27.24
CA ILE A 564 -15.49 18.78 -27.59
C ILE A 564 -14.68 18.42 -28.85
N ALA A 565 -14.14 17.21 -28.95
CA ALA A 565 -13.31 16.86 -30.11
C ALA A 565 -14.10 16.61 -31.41
N SER A 566 -15.34 16.14 -31.32
CA SER A 566 -16.16 15.80 -32.48
C SER A 566 -16.99 16.97 -32.97
N THR A 567 -17.73 17.66 -32.09
CA THR A 567 -18.63 18.75 -32.49
C THR A 567 -17.92 20.09 -32.45
N PHE A 568 -17.25 20.42 -31.35
CA PHE A 568 -16.69 21.76 -31.16
C PHE A 568 -15.50 22.01 -32.11
N LEU A 569 -14.47 21.16 -32.09
CA LEU A 569 -13.31 21.34 -32.97
C LEU A 569 -13.65 21.30 -34.47
N SER A 570 -14.54 20.38 -34.88
CA SER A 570 -14.86 20.19 -36.31
C SER A 570 -15.71 21.33 -36.87
N THR A 571 -16.77 21.74 -36.16
CA THR A 571 -17.64 22.84 -36.61
C THR A 571 -16.87 24.17 -36.73
N LEU A 572 -15.88 24.37 -35.87
CA LEU A 572 -15.04 25.57 -35.86
C LEU A 572 -13.95 25.52 -36.93
N ALA A 573 -13.36 24.35 -37.18
CA ALA A 573 -12.46 24.17 -38.33
C ALA A 573 -13.18 24.46 -39.65
N GLU A 574 -14.41 23.98 -39.82
CA GLU A 574 -15.25 24.29 -40.98
C GLU A 574 -15.60 25.79 -41.07
N ALA A 575 -15.93 26.43 -39.96
CA ALA A 575 -16.20 27.87 -39.92
C ALA A 575 -14.96 28.70 -40.28
N ALA A 576 -13.78 28.33 -39.79
CA ALA A 576 -12.51 28.97 -40.12
C ALA A 576 -12.16 28.84 -41.61
N MET A 577 -12.38 27.66 -42.21
CA MET A 577 -12.20 27.46 -43.66
C MET A 577 -13.15 28.32 -44.49
N LYS A 578 -14.41 28.49 -44.07
CA LYS A 578 -15.39 29.34 -44.76
C LYS A 578 -15.02 30.83 -44.71
N VAL A 579 -14.45 31.30 -43.60
CA VAL A 579 -14.00 32.70 -43.43
C VAL A 579 -12.72 32.98 -44.24
N GLN A 580 -11.82 32.01 -44.40
CA GLN A 580 -10.68 32.13 -45.30
C GLN A 580 -11.09 32.20 -46.78
N GLY A 581 -12.19 31.51 -47.16
CA GLY A 581 -12.67 31.44 -48.55
C GLY A 581 -13.32 32.72 -49.10
N THR A 582 -13.70 33.70 -48.27
CA THR A 582 -14.44 34.90 -48.72
C THR A 582 -13.56 36.12 -48.99
N GLY A 583 -12.24 36.05 -48.80
CA GLY A 583 -11.29 37.14 -49.10
C GLY A 583 -11.43 38.40 -48.23
N ALA A 584 -12.51 38.55 -47.47
CA ALA A 584 -12.76 39.65 -46.54
C ALA A 584 -12.29 39.26 -45.12
N GLY A 585 -10.98 39.23 -44.90
CA GLY A 585 -10.42 38.67 -43.65
C GLY A 585 -9.05 39.17 -43.23
N ALA A 586 -8.59 40.34 -43.66
CA ALA A 586 -7.31 40.91 -43.19
C ALA A 586 -7.32 41.23 -41.68
N GLY A 587 -8.50 41.40 -41.05
CA GLY A 587 -8.67 41.56 -39.60
C GLY A 587 -8.97 40.27 -38.82
N LEU A 588 -9.18 39.14 -39.52
CA LEU A 588 -9.52 37.83 -38.94
C LEU A 588 -8.48 36.74 -39.24
N GLY A 589 -7.27 37.13 -39.67
CA GLY A 589 -6.08 36.25 -39.76
C GLY A 589 -5.63 35.66 -38.41
N ILE A 590 -6.39 35.91 -37.36
CA ILE A 590 -6.27 35.36 -36.00
C ILE A 590 -6.74 33.89 -35.94
N LEU A 591 -7.59 33.41 -36.85
CA LEU A 591 -7.95 31.99 -36.94
C LEU A 591 -6.82 31.19 -37.61
N LYS A 592 -5.69 31.09 -36.91
CA LYS A 592 -4.58 30.18 -37.24
C LYS A 592 -5.16 28.76 -37.32
N SER A 593 -4.82 28.00 -38.36
CA SER A 593 -5.30 26.64 -38.60
C SER A 593 -5.06 25.76 -37.36
N VAL A 594 -6.11 25.57 -36.55
CA VAL A 594 -6.07 24.68 -35.39
C VAL A 594 -5.88 23.26 -35.93
N ASP A 595 -4.79 22.61 -35.53
CA ASP A 595 -4.53 21.22 -35.91
C ASP A 595 -5.45 20.28 -35.12
N VAL A 596 -6.63 20.03 -35.70
CA VAL A 596 -7.69 19.20 -35.11
C VAL A 596 -7.19 17.79 -34.77
N ILE A 597 -6.24 17.24 -35.55
CA ILE A 597 -5.72 15.88 -35.36
C ILE A 597 -4.88 15.83 -34.08
N THR A 598 -3.97 16.80 -33.92
CA THR A 598 -3.16 16.94 -32.71
C THR A 598 -4.02 17.02 -31.45
N TYR A 599 -5.08 17.84 -31.47
CA TYR A 599 -5.95 18.03 -30.31
C TYR A 599 -6.79 16.78 -30.00
N ARG A 600 -7.28 16.08 -31.03
CA ARG A 600 -7.97 14.78 -30.87
C ARG A 600 -7.08 13.75 -30.20
N ASN A 601 -5.82 13.62 -30.64
CA ASN A 601 -4.86 12.68 -30.05
C ASN A 601 -4.52 13.06 -28.60
N ALA A 602 -4.33 14.35 -28.33
CA ALA A 602 -4.10 14.85 -26.97
C ALA A 602 -5.27 14.49 -26.03
N PHE A 603 -6.51 14.65 -26.50
CA PHE A 603 -7.71 14.31 -25.73
C PHE A 603 -7.90 12.81 -25.52
N MET A 604 -7.50 11.97 -26.48
CA MET A 604 -7.40 10.53 -26.28
C MET A 604 -6.41 10.20 -25.14
N HIS A 605 -5.25 10.86 -25.09
CA HIS A 605 -4.28 10.67 -24.02
C HIS A 605 -4.83 11.11 -22.67
N ALA A 606 -5.59 12.22 -22.63
CA ALA A 606 -6.27 12.67 -21.43
C ALA A 606 -7.25 11.60 -20.90
N ALA A 607 -8.05 11.00 -21.79
CA ALA A 607 -8.98 9.92 -21.43
C ALA A 607 -8.26 8.66 -20.93
N ILE A 608 -7.14 8.28 -21.57
CA ILE A 608 -6.34 7.11 -21.16
C ILE A 608 -5.67 7.35 -19.80
N PHE A 609 -5.04 8.51 -19.59
CA PHE A 609 -4.46 8.84 -18.28
C PHE A 609 -5.53 8.88 -17.19
N GLN A 610 -6.69 9.47 -17.50
CA GLN A 610 -7.80 9.50 -16.56
C GLN A 610 -8.33 8.09 -16.23
N GLY A 611 -8.40 7.21 -17.23
CA GLY A 611 -8.79 5.81 -17.02
C GLY A 611 -7.74 5.02 -16.23
N LEU A 612 -6.46 5.23 -16.51
CA LEU A 612 -5.36 4.55 -15.82
C LEU A 612 -5.29 4.95 -14.34
N PHE A 613 -5.17 6.25 -14.05
CA PHE A 613 -5.02 6.73 -12.68
C PHE A 613 -6.35 6.74 -11.92
N GLY A 614 -7.47 7.05 -12.58
CA GLY A 614 -8.81 6.92 -11.99
C GLY A 614 -9.15 5.47 -11.65
N GLY A 615 -8.73 4.50 -12.47
CA GLY A 615 -8.88 3.09 -12.16
C GLY A 615 -7.99 2.63 -11.00
N ILE A 616 -6.75 3.12 -10.91
CA ILE A 616 -5.88 2.88 -9.75
C ILE A 616 -6.54 3.41 -8.47
N LEU A 617 -7.05 4.64 -8.51
CA LEU A 617 -7.76 5.26 -7.41
C LEU A 617 -8.99 4.45 -7.01
N ALA A 618 -9.80 4.01 -7.98
CA ALA A 618 -10.96 3.16 -7.72
C ALA A 618 -10.58 1.88 -6.98
N GLY A 619 -9.43 1.25 -7.26
CA GLY A 619 -8.97 0.09 -6.49
C GLY A 619 -8.49 0.42 -5.08
N VAL A 620 -7.79 1.54 -4.91
CA VAL A 620 -7.37 2.02 -3.58
C VAL A 620 -8.60 2.32 -2.71
N MET A 621 -9.63 2.93 -3.29
CA MET A 621 -10.89 3.28 -2.61
C MET A 621 -11.91 2.15 -2.56
N GLY A 622 -11.77 1.10 -3.37
CA GLY A 622 -12.68 -0.04 -3.38
C GLY A 622 -12.20 -1.19 -2.50
N GLU A 623 -10.96 -1.62 -2.72
CA GLU A 623 -10.38 -2.78 -2.03
C GLU A 623 -9.23 -2.43 -1.08
N GLY A 624 -8.86 -1.15 -0.94
CA GLY A 624 -7.78 -0.74 -0.04
C GLY A 624 -6.37 -1.00 -0.57
N SER A 625 -6.22 -1.37 -1.85
CA SER A 625 -4.90 -1.67 -2.44
C SER A 625 -4.76 -1.13 -3.87
N ILE A 626 -3.58 -0.61 -4.21
CA ILE A 626 -3.23 -0.22 -5.58
C ILE A 626 -3.31 -1.44 -6.51
N SER A 627 -2.94 -2.62 -6.02
CA SER A 627 -2.98 -3.88 -6.77
C SER A 627 -4.39 -4.22 -7.26
N ALA A 628 -5.42 -3.94 -6.45
CA ALA A 628 -6.81 -4.08 -6.90
C ALA A 628 -7.20 -3.06 -7.97
N GLY A 629 -6.53 -1.91 -8.04
CA GLY A 629 -6.81 -0.85 -9.01
C GLY A 629 -6.47 -1.21 -10.44
N PHE A 630 -5.53 -2.13 -10.66
CA PHE A 630 -5.15 -2.58 -11.99
C PHE A 630 -6.33 -3.15 -12.80
N LYS A 631 -7.33 -3.79 -12.16
CA LYS A 631 -8.51 -4.29 -12.87
C LYS A 631 -9.45 -3.16 -13.32
N HIS A 632 -9.60 -2.14 -12.48
CA HIS A 632 -10.42 -0.98 -12.81
C HIS A 632 -9.74 -0.12 -13.87
N ALA A 633 -8.42 0.07 -13.74
CA ALA A 633 -7.58 0.72 -14.74
C ALA A 633 -7.63 -0.01 -16.09
N LEU A 634 -7.56 -1.34 -16.10
CA LEU A 634 -7.71 -2.13 -17.32
C LEU A 634 -9.05 -1.86 -18.01
N VAL A 635 -10.15 -1.94 -17.26
CA VAL A 635 -11.50 -1.74 -17.81
C VAL A 635 -11.65 -0.31 -18.33
N MET A 636 -11.22 0.69 -17.57
CA MET A 636 -11.33 2.10 -17.98
C MET A 636 -10.43 2.43 -19.17
N VAL A 637 -9.15 2.01 -19.17
CA VAL A 637 -8.23 2.24 -20.29
C VAL A 637 -8.74 1.55 -21.56
N LEU A 638 -9.27 0.33 -21.45
CA LEU A 638 -9.85 -0.38 -22.59
C LEU A 638 -11.07 0.37 -23.15
N ILE A 639 -11.96 0.85 -22.28
CA ILE A 639 -13.11 1.68 -22.68
C ILE A 639 -12.66 2.99 -23.34
N ALA A 640 -11.65 3.68 -22.78
CA ALA A 640 -11.11 4.90 -23.35
C ALA A 640 -10.52 4.65 -24.74
N TYR A 641 -9.65 3.65 -24.86
CA TYR A 641 -8.97 3.32 -26.12
C TYR A 641 -9.96 2.87 -27.21
N VAL A 642 -10.84 1.90 -26.90
CA VAL A 642 -11.84 1.41 -27.85
C VAL A 642 -12.85 2.51 -28.18
N GLY A 643 -13.30 3.28 -27.18
CA GLY A 643 -14.22 4.39 -27.36
C GLY A 643 -13.67 5.44 -28.33
N PHE A 644 -12.46 5.94 -28.10
CA PHE A 644 -11.85 6.94 -28.98
C PHE A 644 -11.50 6.37 -30.36
N SER A 645 -11.04 5.12 -30.45
CA SER A 645 -10.74 4.47 -31.72
C SER A 645 -11.99 4.34 -32.61
N ILE A 646 -13.12 3.85 -32.05
CA ILE A 646 -14.38 3.73 -32.78
C ILE A 646 -14.94 5.11 -33.15
N LEU A 647 -14.92 6.06 -32.20
CA LEU A 647 -15.56 7.36 -32.37
C LEU A 647 -14.83 8.29 -33.34
N PHE A 648 -13.49 8.21 -33.43
CA PHE A 648 -12.69 9.04 -34.33
C PHE A 648 -12.21 8.31 -35.60
N GLY A 649 -12.56 7.03 -35.75
CA GLY A 649 -12.20 6.23 -36.94
C GLY A 649 -10.70 5.95 -37.06
N PHE A 650 -9.96 5.94 -35.95
CA PHE A 650 -8.56 5.51 -35.98
C PHE A 650 -8.49 4.04 -36.40
N LYS A 651 -7.62 3.71 -37.37
CA LYS A 651 -7.37 2.31 -37.73
C LYS A 651 -6.81 1.59 -36.50
N LEU A 652 -7.49 0.54 -36.06
CA LEU A 652 -7.00 -0.40 -35.04
C LEU A 652 -5.87 -1.25 -35.64
N ILE A 653 -4.69 -0.63 -35.80
CA ILE A 653 -3.53 -1.18 -36.54
C ILE A 653 -3.83 -1.42 -38.03
#